data_AF-A0A8H4F551-F1
#
_entry.id   AF-A0A8H4F551-F1
#
_cell.length_a   1.000
_cell.length_b   1.000
_cell.length_c   1.000
_cell.angle_alpha   90.00
_cell.angle_beta   90.00
_cell.angle_gamma   90.00
#
_symmetry.space_group_name_H-M   'P 1'
#
loop_
_entity.id
_entity.type
_entity.pdbx_description
1 polymer ?
#
loop_
_entity_poly.entity_id
_entity_poly.type
_entity_poly.pdbx_seq_one_letter_code
_entity_poly.pdbx_strand_id
1 'polypeptide(L)'
;MSKFLIYRDEIDKAIQSCLLATTEYRHQHQVSEVPFTVIQDLVQKHIQPLGGSENKLNIKMPEESKADWRKNATEVVFRRTLLQMVDLEQSEERFNKLFDCLDIVLYCTETNVDLLDVVVPLTFLEELSEAHTTSGCEKIFNYIEKRKSRITVDMVPGKGKGLILLRMCNDLLRRLSKETNTVFCGRILMFLANSFPLGERSGVNLRGDFNTDMIHFDSDEEVDADPNMTDEQKSFYKLFWSTRVFFSNPPTIFADDNFKTLQQGTDKIVEKFDVIGEKEAEILGARKNEGSKRSREDYENGMEEDPAIVEEMLALINRDYRFPRLLSSRRLLDLEMEDARFRRNVIVQYLILFQYLSGFSAEEKEKTKEALAARGATKQSLIQPSYTLSEDQVKWIEDTKQVLLKLLRAIKPHGKLYTDIILTILEHERHWIIWKASGCPAFEKQPRDNKLLEQSRLVKKPRLEAPPRKYRFSHGNFEVSKLFGNSTNTSLSNFMLNRPKIPSGIEIIDSSLMELDDSLDPPQDRFNFANGVLLQASRIVYEHYPSLIRLFYAAKKECYKEMHEQLNEAKEAGEEEDEPANKPSMPDFIVGEKITEDHSIFLFLFIALNVIENLYSPSASADTKQINIVNQCGHKLQIGYQTNDEPRGHIVPLESGKSHKITIQTNWAGRIWAREGCDIHNCDIAGADNPASLAEFKLSSVLTDIDYYDVSFVDGYNYPIRIEPQMIQGLDQLVKLDKRHCRPSECTSLPTCPLDLQSLNGVGKFVACESACSKYGDDKYCCTGAFNTANTCTSNHYAQKIKAQCPEAYSYAFDDATSVYGCKAAAYRVVFCP
;
A
#
# COMPACT_ATOMS: atom_id res chain seq x y z
N MET A 1 25.64 -37.33 -53.42
CA MET A 1 25.97 -36.80 -52.08
C MET A 1 25.00 -37.40 -51.06
N SER A 2 25.46 -37.70 -49.84
CA SER A 2 24.55 -38.10 -48.76
C SER A 2 23.45 -37.04 -48.60
N LYS A 3 22.19 -37.44 -48.34
CA LYS A 3 21.08 -36.51 -48.07
C LYS A 3 21.41 -35.53 -46.94
N PHE A 4 22.29 -35.93 -46.02
CA PHE A 4 22.87 -35.09 -44.99
C PHE A 4 23.67 -33.91 -45.55
N LEU A 5 24.57 -34.15 -46.51
CA LEU A 5 25.41 -33.11 -47.10
C LEU A 5 24.57 -32.10 -47.88
N ILE A 6 23.56 -32.58 -48.62
CA ILE A 6 22.63 -31.72 -49.35
C ILE A 6 21.84 -30.83 -48.38
N TYR A 7 21.31 -31.41 -47.31
CA TYR A 7 20.60 -30.64 -46.28
C TYR A 7 21.51 -29.59 -45.62
N ARG A 8 22.72 -29.98 -45.23
CA ARG A 8 23.70 -29.10 -44.60
C ARG A 8 24.11 -27.93 -45.51
N ASP A 9 24.34 -28.17 -46.79
CA ASP A 9 24.79 -27.12 -47.70
C ASP A 9 23.65 -26.14 -48.04
N GLU A 10 22.40 -26.62 -48.12
CA GLU A 10 21.23 -25.75 -48.33
C GLU A 10 20.82 -24.97 -47.07
N ILE A 11 20.93 -25.58 -45.87
CA ILE A 11 20.65 -24.86 -44.62
C ILE A 11 21.72 -23.77 -44.36
N ASP A 12 22.98 -24.03 -44.72
CA ASP A 12 24.06 -23.04 -44.65
C ASP A 12 23.75 -21.82 -45.53
N LYS A 13 23.38 -22.03 -46.81
CA LYS A 13 22.96 -20.94 -47.70
C LYS A 13 21.74 -20.19 -47.16
N ALA A 14 20.76 -20.89 -46.59
CA ALA A 14 19.57 -20.27 -46.02
C ALA A 14 19.91 -19.39 -44.82
N ILE A 15 20.77 -19.87 -43.91
CA ILE A 15 21.24 -19.11 -42.74
C ILE A 15 22.02 -17.88 -43.18
N GLN A 16 22.95 -18.01 -44.12
CA GLN A 16 23.69 -16.86 -44.66
C GLN A 16 22.77 -15.84 -45.34
N SER A 17 21.73 -16.29 -46.04
CA SER A 17 20.73 -15.40 -46.66
C SER A 17 19.95 -14.61 -45.60
N CYS A 18 19.56 -15.24 -44.48
CA CYS A 18 18.92 -14.55 -43.37
C CYS A 18 19.85 -13.50 -42.75
N LEU A 19 21.12 -13.82 -42.50
CA LEU A 19 22.09 -12.91 -41.90
C LEU A 19 22.43 -11.71 -42.79
N LEU A 20 22.50 -11.92 -44.10
CA LEU A 20 22.65 -10.83 -45.06
C LEU A 20 21.42 -9.91 -45.03
N ALA A 21 20.21 -10.49 -45.03
CA ALA A 21 18.97 -9.72 -44.97
C ALA A 21 18.82 -8.92 -43.66
N THR A 22 19.24 -9.46 -42.51
CA THR A 22 19.23 -8.70 -41.24
C THR A 22 20.23 -7.54 -41.26
N THR A 23 21.41 -7.76 -41.87
CA THR A 23 22.43 -6.71 -42.04
C THR A 23 21.91 -5.60 -42.96
N GLU A 24 21.31 -5.96 -44.09
CA GLU A 24 20.69 -5.00 -45.02
C GLU A 24 19.57 -4.20 -44.37
N TYR A 25 18.69 -4.87 -43.60
CA TYR A 25 17.60 -4.21 -42.87
C TYR A 25 18.14 -3.16 -41.90
N ARG A 26 19.21 -3.50 -41.17
CA ARG A 26 19.89 -2.61 -40.22
C ARG A 26 20.42 -1.36 -40.91
N HIS A 27 21.11 -1.52 -42.04
CA HIS A 27 21.66 -0.40 -42.80
C HIS A 27 20.57 0.50 -43.40
N GLN A 28 19.48 -0.09 -43.91
CA GLN A 28 18.39 0.65 -44.53
C GLN A 28 17.60 1.50 -43.52
N HIS A 29 17.36 0.97 -42.32
CA HIS A 29 16.50 1.61 -41.31
C HIS A 29 17.28 2.32 -40.19
N GLN A 30 18.62 2.24 -40.19
CA GLN A 30 19.50 2.81 -39.17
C GLN A 30 19.12 2.42 -37.73
N VAL A 31 18.63 1.19 -37.54
CA VAL A 31 18.26 0.65 -36.23
C VAL A 31 19.42 -0.11 -35.59
N SER A 32 19.52 -0.12 -34.27
CA SER A 32 20.53 -0.94 -33.57
C SER A 32 20.16 -2.44 -33.56
N GLU A 33 18.87 -2.74 -33.42
CA GLU A 33 18.33 -4.10 -33.30
C GLU A 33 17.26 -4.36 -34.35
N VAL A 34 17.26 -5.56 -34.93
CA VAL A 34 16.25 -5.97 -35.91
C VAL A 34 14.98 -6.43 -35.18
N PRO A 35 13.79 -5.92 -35.54
CA PRO A 35 12.54 -6.35 -34.91
C PRO A 35 12.29 -7.85 -35.11
N PHE A 36 11.72 -8.49 -34.09
CA PHE A 36 11.54 -9.94 -34.10
C PHE A 36 10.58 -10.43 -35.19
N THR A 37 9.61 -9.61 -35.60
CA THR A 37 8.71 -9.92 -36.73
C THR A 37 9.46 -10.14 -38.04
N VAL A 38 10.52 -9.37 -38.28
CA VAL A 38 11.37 -9.52 -39.47
C VAL A 38 12.14 -10.84 -39.41
N ILE A 39 12.66 -11.20 -38.24
CA ILE A 39 13.36 -12.47 -38.02
C ILE A 39 12.42 -13.64 -38.25
N GLN A 40 11.19 -13.55 -37.75
CA GLN A 40 10.13 -14.53 -38.00
C GLN A 40 9.89 -14.72 -39.50
N ASP A 41 9.69 -13.65 -40.25
CA ASP A 41 9.44 -13.71 -41.70
C ASP A 41 10.62 -14.34 -42.46
N LEU A 42 11.86 -14.00 -42.08
CA LEU A 42 13.07 -14.54 -42.69
C LEU A 42 13.20 -16.05 -42.46
N VAL A 43 12.97 -16.52 -41.23
CA VAL A 43 13.04 -17.94 -40.90
C VAL A 43 11.93 -18.73 -41.60
N GLN A 44 10.69 -18.20 -41.61
CA GLN A 44 9.57 -18.83 -42.32
C GLN A 44 9.84 -18.95 -43.82
N LYS A 45 10.49 -17.94 -44.43
CA LYS A 45 10.78 -17.91 -45.86
C LYS A 45 11.95 -18.80 -46.27
N HIS A 46 13.04 -18.81 -45.50
CA HIS A 46 14.32 -19.40 -45.92
C HIS A 46 14.65 -20.73 -45.22
N ILE A 47 14.37 -20.86 -43.92
CA ILE A 47 14.84 -22.00 -43.11
C ILE A 47 13.73 -23.04 -42.90
N GLN A 48 12.54 -22.61 -42.51
CA GLN A 48 11.38 -23.50 -42.26
C GLN A 48 11.04 -24.42 -43.44
N PRO A 49 11.16 -23.99 -44.72
CA PRO A 49 10.84 -24.88 -45.83
C PRO A 49 11.80 -26.05 -46.02
N LEU A 50 13.00 -25.98 -45.45
CA LEU A 50 14.02 -27.03 -45.58
C LEU A 50 13.86 -28.12 -44.52
N GLY A 51 13.49 -27.74 -43.29
CA GLY A 51 13.39 -28.64 -42.13
C GLY A 51 11.97 -28.93 -41.62
N GLY A 52 11.01 -28.02 -41.88
CA GLY A 52 9.63 -28.09 -41.38
C GLY A 52 8.68 -28.94 -42.23
N SER A 53 7.38 -28.79 -42.01
CA SER A 53 6.31 -29.59 -42.64
C SER A 53 6.30 -29.53 -44.17
N GLU A 54 6.75 -28.42 -44.77
CA GLU A 54 6.85 -28.24 -46.22
C GLU A 54 7.91 -29.15 -46.88
N ASN A 55 9.00 -29.43 -46.17
CA ASN A 55 10.08 -30.34 -46.58
C ASN A 55 10.47 -30.26 -48.06
N LYS A 56 10.86 -29.08 -48.55
CA LYS A 56 11.19 -28.83 -49.97
C LYS A 56 12.27 -29.77 -50.53
N LEU A 57 13.10 -30.35 -49.66
CA LEU A 57 14.16 -31.29 -50.03
C LEU A 57 13.68 -32.76 -50.17
N ASN A 58 12.40 -33.04 -49.93
CA ASN A 58 11.80 -34.39 -49.99
C ASN A 58 12.56 -35.44 -49.15
N ILE A 59 13.08 -35.03 -47.98
CA ILE A 59 13.80 -35.91 -47.05
C ILE A 59 12.79 -36.55 -46.11
N LYS A 60 12.68 -37.89 -46.09
CA LYS A 60 11.72 -38.58 -45.21
C LYS A 60 11.90 -38.14 -43.75
N MET A 61 10.82 -37.63 -43.15
CA MET A 61 10.75 -37.31 -41.73
C MET A 61 10.97 -38.59 -40.91
N PRO A 62 11.79 -38.55 -39.85
CA PRO A 62 11.87 -39.67 -38.92
C PRO A 62 10.50 -39.96 -38.29
N GLU A 63 10.19 -41.23 -38.00
CA GLU A 63 9.07 -41.59 -37.12
C GLU A 63 9.30 -41.00 -35.73
N GLU A 64 8.23 -40.65 -34.98
CA GLU A 64 8.30 -39.98 -33.66
C GLU A 64 9.23 -40.66 -32.63
N SER A 65 9.60 -41.93 -32.84
CA SER A 65 10.52 -42.70 -31.98
C SER A 65 12.01 -42.53 -32.31
N LYS A 66 12.38 -41.93 -33.44
CA LYS A 66 13.77 -41.81 -33.92
C LYS A 66 14.25 -40.36 -33.87
N ALA A 67 15.47 -40.15 -33.37
CA ALA A 67 16.09 -38.83 -33.30
C ALA A 67 16.23 -38.18 -34.68
N ASP A 68 15.81 -36.91 -34.79
CA ASP A 68 15.90 -36.15 -36.02
C ASP A 68 17.30 -35.58 -36.23
N TRP A 69 18.09 -36.24 -37.07
CA TRP A 69 19.45 -35.82 -37.40
C TRP A 69 19.53 -34.43 -38.05
N ARG A 70 18.42 -33.90 -38.59
CA ARG A 70 18.38 -32.56 -39.19
C ARG A 70 18.49 -31.45 -38.17
N LYS A 71 17.98 -31.64 -36.95
CA LYS A 71 18.17 -30.70 -35.83
C LYS A 71 19.65 -30.56 -35.52
N ASN A 72 20.35 -31.69 -35.37
CA ASN A 72 21.80 -31.72 -35.15
C ASN A 72 22.58 -31.11 -36.32
N ALA A 73 22.18 -31.38 -37.57
CA ALA A 73 22.82 -30.79 -38.75
C ALA A 73 22.67 -29.26 -38.78
N THR A 74 21.49 -28.76 -38.42
CA THR A 74 21.17 -27.34 -38.32
C THR A 74 21.96 -26.69 -37.17
N GLU A 75 22.04 -27.34 -36.01
CA GLU A 75 22.87 -26.91 -34.87
C GLU A 75 24.34 -26.76 -35.28
N VAL A 76 24.92 -27.74 -35.96
CA VAL A 76 26.33 -27.70 -36.39
C VAL A 76 26.61 -26.53 -37.33
N VAL A 77 25.67 -26.20 -38.23
CA VAL A 77 25.82 -25.08 -39.17
C VAL A 77 25.76 -23.74 -38.42
N PHE A 78 24.81 -23.58 -37.49
CA PHE A 78 24.76 -22.40 -36.62
C PHE A 78 26.01 -22.26 -35.74
N ARG A 79 26.46 -23.35 -35.10
CA ARG A 79 27.69 -23.35 -34.29
C ARG A 79 28.89 -22.90 -35.11
N ARG A 80 29.07 -23.45 -36.33
CA ARG A 80 30.17 -23.06 -37.22
C ARG A 80 30.08 -21.59 -37.62
N THR A 81 28.88 -21.10 -37.93
CA THR A 81 28.65 -19.72 -38.32
C THR A 81 28.99 -18.76 -37.17
N LEU A 82 28.55 -19.08 -35.94
CA LEU A 82 28.86 -18.31 -34.74
C LEU A 82 30.36 -18.27 -34.44
N LEU A 83 31.04 -19.42 -34.49
CA LEU A 83 32.49 -19.48 -34.26
C LEU A 83 33.29 -18.72 -35.33
N GLN A 84 32.89 -18.80 -36.60
CA GLN A 84 33.50 -18.00 -37.67
C GLN A 84 33.35 -16.49 -37.42
N MET A 85 32.21 -16.05 -36.88
CA MET A 85 32.03 -14.64 -36.50
C MET A 85 32.91 -14.23 -35.31
N VAL A 86 33.30 -15.17 -34.44
CA VAL A 86 34.22 -14.91 -33.33
C VAL A 86 35.67 -14.71 -33.81
N ASP A 87 36.06 -15.34 -34.92
CA ASP A 87 37.42 -15.27 -35.47
C ASP A 87 37.66 -14.05 -36.37
N LEU A 88 36.60 -13.41 -36.88
CA LEU A 88 36.69 -12.23 -37.75
C LEU A 88 36.87 -10.92 -36.93
N GLU A 89 37.58 -9.94 -37.52
CA GLU A 89 38.16 -8.71 -36.91
C GLU A 89 37.33 -7.98 -35.82
N GLN A 90 38.04 -7.23 -34.96
CA GLN A 90 37.59 -6.54 -33.73
C GLN A 90 36.63 -5.35 -33.94
N SER A 91 35.62 -5.44 -34.82
CA SER A 91 34.63 -4.36 -35.00
C SER A 91 33.38 -4.55 -34.11
N GLU A 92 32.76 -3.46 -33.65
CA GLU A 92 31.51 -3.53 -32.87
C GLU A 92 30.35 -4.14 -33.66
N GLU A 93 30.39 -4.04 -34.99
CA GLU A 93 29.42 -4.67 -35.91
C GLU A 93 29.38 -6.19 -35.81
N ARG A 94 30.45 -6.83 -35.30
CA ARG A 94 30.48 -8.27 -35.05
C ARG A 94 29.42 -8.71 -34.05
N PHE A 95 29.26 -7.97 -32.95
CA PHE A 95 28.27 -8.31 -31.92
C PHE A 95 26.85 -8.19 -32.47
N ASN A 96 26.61 -7.22 -33.35
CA ASN A 96 25.32 -7.07 -34.02
C ASN A 96 24.97 -8.30 -34.88
N LYS A 97 25.93 -8.80 -35.68
CA LYS A 97 25.73 -10.02 -36.49
C LYS A 97 25.57 -11.28 -35.62
N LEU A 98 26.34 -11.36 -34.53
CA LEU A 98 26.26 -12.45 -33.56
C LEU A 98 24.88 -12.48 -32.86
N PHE A 99 24.36 -11.32 -32.45
CA PHE A 99 23.03 -11.22 -31.83
C PHE A 99 21.91 -11.51 -32.81
N ASP A 100 22.02 -11.06 -34.07
CA ASP A 100 21.05 -11.44 -35.12
C ASP A 100 21.00 -12.97 -35.32
N CYS A 101 22.18 -13.60 -35.36
CA CYS A 101 22.30 -15.05 -35.48
C CYS A 101 21.65 -15.77 -34.28
N LEU A 102 21.89 -15.27 -33.05
CA LEU A 102 21.27 -15.82 -31.85
C LEU A 102 19.75 -15.59 -31.80
N ASP A 103 19.24 -14.46 -32.28
CA ASP A 103 17.79 -14.21 -32.35
C ASP A 103 17.11 -15.14 -33.38
N ILE A 104 17.78 -15.45 -34.50
CA ILE A 104 17.36 -16.49 -35.46
C ILE A 104 17.34 -17.87 -34.80
N VAL A 105 18.42 -18.24 -34.10
CA VAL A 105 18.51 -19.52 -33.36
C VAL A 105 17.40 -19.62 -32.33
N LEU A 106 17.12 -18.55 -31.59
CA LEU A 106 16.08 -18.50 -30.58
C LEU A 106 14.69 -18.76 -31.20
N TYR A 107 14.38 -18.14 -32.34
CA TYR A 107 13.11 -18.42 -33.03
C TYR A 107 13.00 -19.86 -33.55
N CYS A 108 14.11 -20.43 -34.07
CA CYS A 108 14.15 -21.82 -34.52
C CYS A 108 13.85 -22.84 -33.41
N THR A 109 13.98 -22.46 -32.12
CA THR A 109 13.66 -23.30 -30.96
C THR A 109 12.24 -23.12 -30.42
N GLU A 110 11.47 -22.15 -30.91
CA GLU A 110 10.10 -21.95 -30.45
C GLU A 110 9.19 -23.10 -30.87
N THR A 111 8.20 -23.41 -30.03
CA THR A 111 7.31 -24.58 -30.15
C THR A 111 6.58 -24.66 -31.49
N ASN A 112 6.42 -23.54 -32.20
CA ASN A 112 5.75 -23.46 -33.50
C ASN A 112 6.65 -23.84 -34.68
N VAL A 113 7.98 -23.87 -34.50
CA VAL A 113 8.97 -24.05 -35.57
C VAL A 113 9.74 -25.36 -35.40
N ASP A 114 10.13 -25.71 -34.17
CA ASP A 114 10.77 -26.99 -33.77
C ASP A 114 11.93 -27.47 -34.68
N LEU A 115 12.80 -26.54 -35.10
CA LEU A 115 13.95 -26.85 -35.97
C LEU A 115 15.25 -27.12 -35.18
N LEU A 116 15.29 -26.71 -33.91
CA LEU A 116 16.41 -26.88 -33.00
C LEU A 116 15.92 -27.29 -31.60
N ASP A 117 16.75 -28.00 -30.85
CA ASP A 117 16.44 -28.33 -29.47
C ASP A 117 16.45 -27.08 -28.59
N VAL A 118 15.49 -27.01 -27.66
CA VAL A 118 15.26 -25.86 -26.78
C VAL A 118 16.46 -25.45 -25.90
N VAL A 119 17.47 -26.31 -25.75
CA VAL A 119 18.70 -26.03 -24.98
C VAL A 119 19.79 -25.32 -25.79
N VAL A 120 19.76 -25.45 -27.12
CA VAL A 120 20.82 -24.98 -28.03
C VAL A 120 21.16 -23.49 -27.88
N PRO A 121 20.20 -22.55 -27.73
CA PRO A 121 20.51 -21.13 -27.62
C PRO A 121 21.37 -20.82 -26.38
N LEU A 122 21.09 -21.49 -25.25
CA LEU A 122 21.86 -21.33 -24.03
C LEU A 122 23.23 -22.01 -24.11
N THR A 123 23.32 -23.17 -24.78
CA THR A 123 24.61 -23.80 -25.06
C THR A 123 25.51 -22.90 -25.91
N PHE A 124 24.98 -22.24 -26.93
CA PHE A 124 25.75 -21.29 -27.73
C PHE A 124 26.15 -20.05 -26.93
N LEU A 125 25.27 -19.52 -26.08
CA LEU A 125 25.62 -18.42 -25.18
C LEU A 125 26.73 -18.81 -24.19
N GLU A 126 26.74 -20.05 -23.71
CA GLU A 126 27.81 -20.61 -22.86
C GLU A 126 29.14 -20.68 -23.63
N GLU A 127 29.16 -21.33 -24.81
CA GLU A 127 30.34 -21.43 -25.69
C GLU A 127 30.89 -20.04 -26.06
N LEU A 128 30.01 -19.08 -26.40
CA LEU A 128 30.41 -17.71 -26.72
C LEU A 128 30.96 -16.99 -25.50
N SER A 129 30.37 -17.17 -24.31
CA SER A 129 30.88 -16.56 -23.08
C SER A 129 32.27 -17.07 -22.74
N GLU A 130 32.58 -18.35 -23.01
CA GLU A 130 33.92 -18.91 -22.84
C GLU A 130 34.93 -18.36 -23.84
N ALA A 131 34.51 -18.12 -25.08
CA ALA A 131 35.37 -17.63 -26.17
C ALA A 131 35.69 -16.13 -26.12
N HIS A 132 35.05 -15.34 -25.24
CA HIS A 132 35.24 -13.89 -25.18
C HIS A 132 35.97 -13.43 -23.90
N THR A 133 36.55 -12.22 -24.00
CA THR A 133 37.10 -11.48 -22.85
C THR A 133 35.97 -11.01 -21.93
N THR A 134 36.31 -10.53 -20.73
CA THR A 134 35.34 -10.00 -19.75
C THR A 134 34.44 -8.90 -20.32
N SER A 135 34.98 -7.99 -21.12
CA SER A 135 34.20 -6.94 -21.81
C SER A 135 33.25 -7.52 -22.86
N GLY A 136 33.65 -8.57 -23.57
CA GLY A 136 32.77 -9.27 -24.50
C GLY A 136 31.66 -10.03 -23.79
N CYS A 137 31.95 -10.68 -22.66
CA CYS A 137 30.96 -11.35 -21.83
C CYS A 137 29.88 -10.38 -21.32
N GLU A 138 30.25 -9.15 -20.98
CA GLU A 138 29.27 -8.13 -20.56
C GLU A 138 28.29 -7.77 -21.71
N LYS A 139 28.79 -7.60 -22.93
CA LYS A 139 27.94 -7.37 -24.12
C LYS A 139 27.01 -8.56 -24.38
N ILE A 140 27.51 -9.79 -24.26
CA ILE A 140 26.70 -11.02 -24.40
C ILE A 140 25.65 -11.10 -23.28
N PHE A 141 26.00 -10.70 -22.06
CA PHE A 141 25.06 -10.70 -20.94
C PHE A 141 23.96 -9.64 -21.11
N ASN A 142 24.27 -8.46 -21.66
CA ASN A 142 23.27 -7.46 -22.04
C ASN A 142 22.23 -8.05 -23.00
N TYR A 143 22.67 -8.86 -23.96
CA TYR A 143 21.76 -9.57 -24.88
C TYR A 143 20.86 -10.55 -24.12
N ILE A 144 21.42 -11.35 -23.20
CA ILE A 144 20.67 -12.30 -22.37
C ILE A 144 19.58 -11.58 -21.55
N GLU A 145 19.92 -10.47 -20.90
CA GLU A 145 18.98 -9.67 -20.11
C GLU A 145 17.82 -9.16 -20.96
N LYS A 146 18.09 -8.62 -22.15
CA LYS A 146 17.06 -8.12 -23.06
C LYS A 146 16.13 -9.21 -23.58
N ARG A 147 16.61 -10.46 -23.72
CA ARG A 147 15.86 -11.60 -24.26
C ARG A 147 15.36 -12.55 -23.17
N LYS A 148 15.43 -12.16 -21.90
CA LYS A 148 15.08 -12.98 -20.73
C LYS A 148 13.74 -13.67 -20.89
N SER A 149 12.68 -12.93 -21.24
CA SER A 149 11.30 -13.43 -21.31
C SER A 149 11.12 -14.61 -22.27
N ARG A 150 11.98 -14.74 -23.28
CA ARG A 150 11.97 -15.82 -24.27
C ARG A 150 12.95 -16.94 -23.94
N ILE A 151 14.13 -16.59 -23.43
CA ILE A 151 15.15 -17.57 -23.02
C ILE A 151 14.66 -18.41 -21.83
N THR A 152 13.97 -17.81 -20.86
CA THR A 152 13.55 -18.48 -19.62
C THR A 152 12.19 -19.20 -19.73
N VAL A 153 11.57 -19.26 -20.92
CA VAL A 153 10.32 -20.01 -21.13
C VAL A 153 10.50 -21.49 -20.85
N ASP A 154 9.61 -22.06 -20.04
CA ASP A 154 9.58 -23.46 -19.59
C ASP A 154 10.88 -23.92 -18.92
N MET A 155 11.59 -22.99 -18.29
CA MET A 155 12.85 -23.29 -17.63
C MET A 155 12.63 -24.01 -16.29
N VAL A 156 13.21 -25.20 -16.18
CA VAL A 156 13.26 -25.97 -14.93
C VAL A 156 14.67 -25.85 -14.34
N PRO A 157 14.85 -25.43 -13.06
CA PRO A 157 16.16 -25.16 -12.49
C PRO A 157 17.17 -26.31 -12.55
N GLY A 158 16.71 -27.56 -12.38
CA GLY A 158 17.58 -28.74 -12.33
C GLY A 158 17.79 -29.49 -13.64
N LYS A 159 17.19 -29.05 -14.76
CA LYS A 159 17.22 -29.79 -16.04
C LYS A 159 17.20 -28.84 -17.25
N GLY A 160 17.76 -29.30 -18.37
CA GLY A 160 17.71 -28.58 -19.65
C GLY A 160 18.29 -27.16 -19.53
N LYS A 161 17.49 -26.16 -19.91
CA LYS A 161 17.85 -24.74 -19.93
C LYS A 161 18.40 -24.23 -18.58
N GLY A 162 17.75 -24.58 -17.47
CA GLY A 162 18.10 -24.05 -16.15
C GLY A 162 19.49 -24.49 -15.69
N LEU A 163 19.88 -25.73 -15.98
CA LEU A 163 21.19 -26.26 -15.61
C LEU A 163 22.33 -25.58 -16.39
N ILE A 164 22.13 -25.34 -17.69
CA ILE A 164 23.12 -24.65 -18.55
C ILE A 164 23.29 -23.21 -18.09
N LEU A 165 22.17 -22.51 -17.85
CA LEU A 165 22.21 -21.13 -17.34
C LEU A 165 22.94 -21.03 -16.00
N LEU A 166 22.64 -21.94 -15.06
CA LEU A 166 23.33 -22.01 -13.77
C LEU A 166 24.83 -22.27 -13.94
N ARG A 167 25.22 -23.18 -14.83
CA ARG A 167 26.63 -23.49 -15.08
C ARG A 167 27.35 -22.26 -15.63
N MET A 168 26.86 -21.72 -16.74
CA MET A 168 27.41 -20.55 -17.42
C MET A 168 27.57 -19.35 -16.47
N CYS A 169 26.54 -19.01 -15.70
CA CYS A 169 26.61 -17.88 -14.77
C CYS A 169 27.60 -18.14 -13.62
N ASN A 170 27.67 -19.36 -13.08
CA ASN A 170 28.66 -19.71 -12.06
C ASN A 170 30.09 -19.69 -12.59
N ASP A 171 30.31 -20.12 -13.84
CA ASP A 171 31.61 -20.04 -14.51
C ASP A 171 32.03 -18.60 -14.77
N LEU A 172 31.09 -17.73 -15.19
CA LEU A 172 31.34 -16.29 -15.28
C LEU A 172 31.72 -15.70 -13.92
N LEU A 173 30.97 -15.99 -12.85
CA LEU A 173 31.27 -15.51 -11.50
C LEU A 173 32.64 -15.99 -10.98
N ARG A 174 33.09 -17.19 -11.37
CA ARG A 174 34.45 -17.69 -11.06
C ARG A 174 35.55 -16.95 -11.84
N ARG A 175 35.28 -16.54 -13.07
CA ARG A 175 36.25 -15.84 -13.94
C ARG A 175 36.40 -14.35 -13.60
N LEU A 176 35.36 -13.74 -13.06
CA LEU A 176 35.33 -12.31 -12.75
C LEU A 176 36.06 -11.99 -11.43
N SER A 177 36.87 -10.94 -11.44
CA SER A 177 37.42 -10.39 -10.20
C SER A 177 36.29 -9.80 -9.32
N LYS A 178 36.23 -10.26 -8.07
CA LYS A 178 35.31 -9.77 -7.04
C LYS A 178 35.64 -8.36 -6.53
N GLU A 179 36.69 -7.72 -7.04
CA GLU A 179 37.12 -6.38 -6.61
C GLU A 179 36.93 -5.30 -7.69
N THR A 180 36.99 -5.68 -8.97
CA THR A 180 36.87 -4.74 -10.10
C THR A 180 35.56 -4.91 -10.87
N ASN A 181 35.03 -6.13 -11.00
CA ASN A 181 33.83 -6.41 -11.80
C ASN A 181 32.60 -6.63 -10.92
N THR A 182 32.50 -5.89 -9.82
CA THR A 182 31.51 -6.12 -8.76
C THR A 182 30.08 -5.88 -9.26
N VAL A 183 29.89 -4.84 -10.07
CA VAL A 183 28.60 -4.48 -10.71
C VAL A 183 28.16 -5.60 -11.66
N PHE A 184 29.07 -6.10 -12.49
CA PHE A 184 28.75 -7.18 -13.42
C PHE A 184 28.41 -8.49 -12.68
N CYS A 185 29.15 -8.83 -11.62
CA CYS A 185 28.78 -9.93 -10.73
C CYS A 185 27.38 -9.73 -10.11
N GLY A 186 27.06 -8.52 -9.67
CA GLY A 186 25.74 -8.17 -9.14
C GLY A 186 24.62 -8.36 -10.16
N ARG A 187 24.84 -7.93 -11.42
CA ARG A 187 23.90 -8.15 -12.53
C ARG A 187 23.66 -9.64 -12.80
N ILE A 188 24.72 -10.45 -12.81
CA ILE A 188 24.60 -11.91 -12.97
C ILE A 188 23.78 -12.53 -11.83
N LEU A 189 24.06 -12.16 -10.58
CA LEU A 189 23.32 -12.66 -9.42
C LEU A 189 21.85 -12.23 -9.45
N MET A 190 21.57 -10.98 -9.81
CA MET A 190 20.20 -10.46 -9.96
C MET A 190 19.44 -11.18 -11.08
N PHE A 191 20.11 -11.46 -12.21
CA PHE A 191 19.52 -12.22 -13.29
C PHE A 191 19.16 -13.63 -12.84
N LEU A 192 20.06 -14.33 -12.13
CA LEU A 192 19.79 -15.66 -11.58
C LEU A 192 18.62 -15.64 -10.58
N ALA A 193 18.61 -14.70 -9.65
CA ALA A 193 17.55 -14.55 -8.65
C ALA A 193 16.18 -14.27 -9.30
N ASN A 194 16.15 -13.48 -10.37
CA ASN A 194 14.93 -13.18 -11.12
C ASN A 194 14.50 -14.29 -12.10
N SER A 195 15.37 -15.27 -12.36
CA SER A 195 15.13 -16.34 -13.33
C SER A 195 14.69 -17.65 -12.67
N PHE A 196 15.04 -17.85 -11.40
CA PHE A 196 14.65 -19.03 -10.64
C PHE A 196 13.67 -18.68 -9.52
N PRO A 197 12.70 -19.56 -9.22
CA PRO A 197 11.82 -19.37 -8.07
C PRO A 197 12.59 -19.24 -6.76
N LEU A 198 12.14 -18.38 -5.85
CA LEU A 198 12.80 -18.15 -4.55
C LEU A 198 12.92 -19.40 -3.67
N GLY A 199 12.01 -20.36 -3.82
CA GLY A 199 12.04 -21.64 -3.09
C GLY A 199 13.05 -22.66 -3.65
N GLU A 200 13.72 -22.34 -4.76
CA GLU A 200 14.66 -23.25 -5.39
C GLU A 200 15.94 -23.41 -4.56
N ARG A 201 16.41 -24.65 -4.42
CA ARG A 201 17.56 -24.97 -3.57
C ARG A 201 18.84 -24.24 -3.96
N SER A 202 19.02 -23.94 -5.25
CA SER A 202 20.17 -23.22 -5.78
C SER A 202 20.12 -21.71 -5.53
N GLY A 203 18.93 -21.15 -5.25
CA GLY A 203 18.72 -19.72 -5.01
C GLY A 203 18.85 -19.31 -3.53
N VAL A 204 18.99 -20.28 -2.62
CA VAL A 204 19.08 -20.03 -1.18
C VAL A 204 20.27 -20.78 -0.62
N ASN A 205 21.07 -20.13 0.23
CA ASN A 205 22.16 -20.77 0.98
C ASN A 205 21.61 -21.76 2.02
N LEU A 206 21.07 -22.92 1.64
CA LEU A 206 20.35 -23.84 2.54
C LEU A 206 21.16 -24.30 3.75
N ARG A 207 22.48 -24.48 3.58
CA ARG A 207 23.37 -24.91 4.67
C ARG A 207 23.61 -23.81 5.69
N GLY A 208 23.47 -22.55 5.28
CA GLY A 208 23.83 -21.40 6.12
C GLY A 208 25.33 -21.20 6.20
N ASP A 209 26.05 -21.53 5.13
CA ASP A 209 27.51 -21.38 5.07
C ASP A 209 27.87 -19.89 5.16
N PHE A 210 28.79 -19.54 6.04
CA PHE A 210 29.27 -18.16 6.21
C PHE A 210 30.32 -17.82 5.16
N ASN A 211 30.41 -16.55 4.77
CA ASN A 211 31.52 -16.10 3.95
C ASN A 211 32.76 -15.94 4.84
N THR A 212 33.71 -16.87 4.70
CA THR A 212 34.97 -16.88 5.46
C THR A 212 36.15 -16.26 4.69
N ASP A 213 35.89 -15.45 3.65
CA ASP A 213 36.93 -14.71 2.96
C ASP A 213 37.80 -13.93 3.98
N MET A 214 39.13 -14.03 3.86
CA MET A 214 40.04 -13.38 4.81
C MET A 214 39.86 -11.87 4.79
N ILE A 215 39.63 -11.30 5.97
CA ILE A 215 39.78 -9.86 6.19
C ILE A 215 41.28 -9.61 6.34
N HIS A 216 41.86 -8.85 5.42
CA HIS A 216 43.24 -8.39 5.55
C HIS A 216 43.30 -7.29 6.61
N PHE A 217 44.16 -7.44 7.60
CA PHE A 217 44.50 -6.43 8.60
C PHE A 217 45.99 -6.54 8.97
N ASP A 218 46.57 -5.43 9.41
CA ASP A 218 47.99 -5.34 9.77
C ASP A 218 48.36 -6.39 10.84
N SER A 219 49.53 -7.02 10.72
CA SER A 219 49.95 -8.06 11.67
C SER A 219 50.32 -7.47 13.04
N ASP A 220 50.31 -8.29 14.09
CA ASP A 220 50.66 -7.84 15.44
C ASP A 220 52.07 -7.25 15.51
N GLU A 221 53.02 -7.80 14.75
CA GLU A 221 54.39 -7.31 14.65
C GLU A 221 54.46 -5.94 13.96
N GLU A 222 53.67 -5.75 12.90
CA GLU A 222 53.59 -4.48 12.21
C GLU A 222 53.03 -3.41 13.14
N VAL A 223 51.93 -3.72 13.85
CA VAL A 223 51.28 -2.82 14.82
C VAL A 223 52.23 -2.41 15.94
N ASP A 224 52.99 -3.36 16.50
CA ASP A 224 53.95 -3.07 17.56
C ASP A 224 55.10 -2.18 17.08
N ALA A 225 55.50 -2.34 15.82
CA ALA A 225 56.57 -1.57 15.19
C ALA A 225 56.20 -0.12 14.83
N ASP A 226 54.93 0.31 14.88
CA ASP A 226 54.58 1.72 14.60
C ASP A 226 54.96 2.64 15.78
N PRO A 227 55.87 3.61 15.59
CA PRO A 227 56.23 4.56 16.65
C PRO A 227 55.17 5.65 16.86
N ASN A 228 54.21 5.81 15.95
CA ASN A 228 53.21 6.89 16.00
C ASN A 228 51.91 6.49 16.73
N MET A 229 51.80 5.25 17.21
CA MET A 229 50.66 4.76 17.99
C MET A 229 51.04 4.59 19.46
N THR A 230 50.12 5.00 20.34
CA THR A 230 50.22 4.72 21.78
C THR A 230 49.98 3.24 22.09
N ASP A 231 50.48 2.75 23.21
CA ASP A 231 50.28 1.34 23.63
C ASP A 231 48.78 1.01 23.83
N GLU A 232 47.98 1.98 24.25
CA GLU A 232 46.52 1.87 24.34
C GLU A 232 45.87 1.70 22.96
N GLN A 233 46.31 2.46 21.95
CA GLN A 233 45.81 2.31 20.58
C GLN A 233 46.22 0.97 19.96
N LYS A 234 47.45 0.51 20.22
CA LYS A 234 47.95 -0.79 19.75
C LYS A 234 47.13 -1.94 20.34
N SER A 235 46.95 -1.95 21.66
CA SER A 235 46.17 -2.97 22.34
C SER A 235 44.69 -2.96 21.90
N PHE A 236 44.10 -1.77 21.71
CA PHE A 236 42.74 -1.64 21.21
C PHE A 236 42.59 -2.16 19.78
N TYR A 237 43.50 -1.82 18.86
CA TYR A 237 43.47 -2.30 17.49
C TYR A 237 43.54 -3.83 17.41
N LYS A 238 44.47 -4.45 18.16
CA LYS A 238 44.60 -5.91 18.25
C LYS A 238 43.34 -6.57 18.79
N LEU A 239 42.76 -6.01 19.85
CA LEU A 239 41.52 -6.51 20.45
C LEU A 239 40.31 -6.36 19.50
N PHE A 240 40.21 -5.24 18.79
CA PHE A 240 39.14 -4.99 17.83
C PHE A 240 39.16 -6.02 16.70
N TRP A 241 40.31 -6.25 16.06
CA TRP A 241 40.42 -7.19 14.95
C TRP A 241 40.34 -8.65 15.38
N SER A 242 40.85 -9.02 16.55
CA SER A 242 40.68 -10.37 17.09
C SER A 242 39.21 -10.70 17.36
N THR A 243 38.45 -9.72 17.88
CA THR A 243 37.00 -9.85 18.07
C THR A 243 36.25 -9.94 16.73
N ARG A 244 36.73 -9.23 15.70
CA ARG A 244 36.10 -9.19 14.37
C ARG A 244 36.10 -10.53 13.64
N VAL A 245 37.07 -11.40 13.90
CA VAL A 245 37.13 -12.75 13.32
C VAL A 245 35.84 -13.54 13.60
N PHE A 246 35.23 -13.33 14.78
CA PHE A 246 33.99 -13.98 15.17
C PHE A 246 32.77 -13.55 14.36
N PHE A 247 32.79 -12.36 13.75
CA PHE A 247 31.69 -11.89 12.90
C PHE A 247 31.70 -12.55 11.52
N SER A 248 32.89 -12.84 10.99
CA SER A 248 33.04 -13.55 9.72
C SER A 248 32.73 -15.04 9.86
N ASN A 249 33.03 -15.63 11.01
CA ASN A 249 32.77 -17.05 11.27
C ASN A 249 32.19 -17.26 12.69
N PRO A 250 30.91 -16.94 12.93
CA PRO A 250 30.27 -17.05 14.25
C PRO A 250 30.37 -18.41 14.95
N PRO A 251 30.35 -19.57 14.25
CA PRO A 251 30.54 -20.87 14.89
C PRO A 251 31.82 -21.02 15.74
N THR A 252 32.89 -20.26 15.46
CA THR A 252 34.15 -20.34 16.23
C THR A 252 34.03 -19.79 17.65
N ILE A 253 32.99 -19.00 17.94
CA ILE A 253 32.69 -18.46 19.28
C ILE A 253 32.44 -19.60 20.28
N PHE A 254 31.90 -20.73 19.81
CA PHE A 254 31.57 -21.89 20.64
C PHE A 254 32.77 -22.79 20.95
N ALA A 255 33.94 -22.52 20.36
CA ALA A 255 35.18 -23.25 20.63
C ALA A 255 35.99 -22.57 21.74
N ASP A 256 36.63 -23.39 22.58
CA ASP A 256 37.57 -22.95 23.62
C ASP A 256 36.99 -21.84 24.53
N ASP A 257 37.83 -20.87 24.92
CA ASP A 257 37.46 -19.70 25.73
C ASP A 257 37.12 -18.47 24.85
N ASN A 258 36.82 -18.66 23.56
CA ASN A 258 36.60 -17.55 22.60
C ASN A 258 35.42 -16.65 22.98
N PHE A 259 34.40 -17.19 23.66
CA PHE A 259 33.29 -16.37 24.17
C PHE A 259 33.78 -15.31 25.16
N LYS A 260 34.76 -15.61 26.02
CA LYS A 260 35.33 -14.63 26.96
C LYS A 260 36.09 -13.53 26.21
N THR A 261 36.82 -13.89 25.17
CA THR A 261 37.49 -12.92 24.29
C THR A 261 36.48 -11.99 23.62
N LEU A 262 35.35 -12.52 23.15
CA LEU A 262 34.25 -11.73 22.61
C LEU A 262 33.68 -10.77 23.66
N GLN A 263 33.48 -11.22 24.90
CA GLN A 263 32.99 -10.35 25.99
C GLN A 263 33.95 -9.19 26.24
N GLN A 264 35.23 -9.49 26.44
CA GLN A 264 36.27 -8.47 26.70
C GLN A 264 36.38 -7.45 25.56
N GLY A 265 36.35 -7.90 24.31
CA GLY A 265 36.39 -7.03 23.15
C GLY A 265 35.16 -6.14 23.03
N THR A 266 33.97 -6.72 23.28
CA THR A 266 32.70 -6.01 23.22
C THR A 266 32.61 -4.94 24.30
N ASP A 267 32.94 -5.28 25.55
CA ASP A 267 32.88 -4.34 26.68
C ASP A 267 33.79 -3.13 26.44
N LYS A 268 34.99 -3.35 25.88
CA LYS A 268 35.92 -2.27 25.51
C LYS A 268 35.42 -1.39 24.37
N ILE A 269 34.73 -1.96 23.38
CA ILE A 269 34.13 -1.20 22.27
C ILE A 269 32.95 -0.36 22.78
N VAL A 270 32.10 -0.93 23.63
CA VAL A 270 30.97 -0.23 24.26
C VAL A 270 31.46 0.93 25.11
N GLU A 271 32.49 0.71 25.96
CA GLU A 271 33.14 1.76 26.76
C GLU A 271 33.62 2.93 25.87
N LYS A 272 34.27 2.63 24.75
CA LYS A 272 34.73 3.65 23.80
C LYS A 272 33.57 4.40 23.13
N PHE A 273 32.49 3.71 22.78
CA PHE A 273 31.30 4.33 22.20
C PHE A 273 30.53 5.19 23.18
N ASP A 274 30.47 4.81 24.46
CA ASP A 274 29.89 5.63 25.52
C ASP A 274 30.69 6.94 25.68
N VAL A 275 32.02 6.87 25.76
CA VAL A 275 32.89 8.07 25.83
C VAL A 275 32.69 9.00 24.63
N ILE A 276 32.59 8.46 23.42
CA ILE A 276 32.33 9.26 22.21
C ILE A 276 30.92 9.86 22.25
N GLY A 277 29.91 9.08 22.66
CA GLY A 277 28.53 9.53 22.78
C GLY A 277 28.35 10.65 23.81
N GLU A 278 29.07 10.60 24.94
CA GLU A 278 29.11 11.66 25.94
C GLU A 278 29.72 12.94 25.37
N LYS A 279 30.89 12.85 24.71
CA LYS A 279 31.52 13.99 24.03
C LYS A 279 30.59 14.63 22.99
N GLU A 280 29.89 13.83 22.19
CA GLU A 280 28.92 14.35 21.20
C GLU A 280 27.72 15.03 21.87
N ALA A 281 27.22 14.47 22.97
CA ALA A 281 26.14 15.06 23.75
C ALA A 281 26.55 16.39 24.38
N GLU A 282 27.78 16.51 24.88
CA GLU A 282 28.35 17.77 25.38
C GLU A 282 28.48 18.83 24.28
N ILE A 283 29.01 18.47 23.11
CA ILE A 283 29.13 19.38 21.96
C ILE A 283 27.76 19.88 21.50
N LEU A 284 26.75 19.01 21.48
CA LEU A 284 25.37 19.36 21.14
C LEU A 284 24.66 20.16 22.25
N GLY A 285 25.01 19.91 23.51
CA GLY A 285 24.58 20.69 24.68
C GLY A 285 25.14 22.12 24.66
N ALA A 286 26.40 22.29 24.25
CA ALA A 286 27.01 23.60 24.04
C ALA A 286 26.38 24.34 22.85
N ARG A 287 26.03 23.63 21.77
CA ARG A 287 25.30 24.20 20.61
C ARG A 287 23.84 24.59 20.88
N LYS A 288 23.27 24.31 22.05
CA LYS A 288 21.96 24.86 22.44
C LYS A 288 22.04 26.33 22.90
N ASN A 289 23.21 26.82 23.30
CA ASN A 289 23.41 28.20 23.75
C ASN A 289 23.89 29.16 22.64
N GLU A 290 24.31 28.64 21.49
CA GLU A 290 24.49 29.44 20.28
C GLU A 290 23.49 28.98 19.23
N GLY A 291 22.56 29.86 18.87
CA GLY A 291 21.47 29.57 17.94
C GLY A 291 21.98 29.09 16.58
N SER A 292 22.07 27.77 16.40
CA SER A 292 22.20 27.14 15.09
C SER A 292 20.96 26.28 14.85
N LYS A 293 19.90 26.94 14.37
CA LYS A 293 18.87 26.25 13.59
C LYS A 293 19.50 25.87 12.26
N ARG A 294 20.22 24.73 12.21
CA ARG A 294 20.34 24.02 10.94
C ARG A 294 18.97 23.42 10.66
N SER A 295 18.30 24.05 9.71
CA SER A 295 16.99 23.65 9.18
C SER A 295 17.07 22.20 8.70
N ARG A 296 15.94 21.53 8.85
CA ARG A 296 15.68 20.17 8.36
C ARG A 296 15.61 20.11 6.82
N GLU A 297 15.75 21.25 6.14
CA GLU A 297 15.69 21.41 4.68
C GLU A 297 16.91 20.85 3.92
N ASP A 298 18.08 20.72 4.55
CA ASP A 298 19.30 20.29 3.82
C ASP A 298 19.39 18.77 3.55
N TYR A 299 18.49 17.95 4.08
CA TYR A 299 18.52 16.48 3.89
C TYR A 299 17.34 15.91 3.08
N GLU A 300 16.29 16.70 2.81
CA GLU A 300 15.19 16.29 1.91
C GLU A 300 15.44 16.68 0.45
N ASN A 301 16.30 17.67 0.19
CA ASN A 301 16.88 17.88 -1.12
C ASN A 301 18.00 16.85 -1.35
N GLY A 302 17.63 15.61 -1.64
CA GLY A 302 18.53 14.72 -2.36
C GLY A 302 18.98 15.46 -3.62
N MET A 303 20.28 15.55 -3.87
CA MET A 303 20.80 15.95 -5.16
C MET A 303 20.25 14.94 -6.19
N GLU A 304 19.10 15.23 -6.78
CA GLU A 304 18.69 14.60 -8.04
C GLU A 304 19.58 15.20 -9.12
N GLU A 305 20.77 14.60 -9.22
CA GLU A 305 21.68 14.82 -10.33
C GLU A 305 20.97 14.42 -11.64
N ASP A 306 21.17 15.20 -12.70
CA ASP A 306 20.65 14.96 -14.05
C ASP A 306 20.86 13.49 -14.46
N PRO A 307 19.86 12.75 -14.98
CA PRO A 307 20.02 11.34 -15.37
C PRO A 307 21.23 11.07 -16.27
N ALA A 308 21.64 12.03 -17.11
CA ALA A 308 22.83 11.90 -17.93
C ALA A 308 24.13 12.04 -17.11
N ILE A 309 24.14 12.94 -16.13
CA ILE A 309 25.25 13.10 -15.16
C ILE A 309 25.27 11.93 -14.20
N VAL A 310 24.12 11.39 -13.79
CA VAL A 310 23.98 10.18 -13.00
C VAL A 310 24.45 8.99 -13.81
N GLU A 311 24.14 8.85 -15.09
CA GLU A 311 24.65 7.77 -15.94
C GLU A 311 26.17 7.88 -16.14
N GLU A 312 26.70 9.10 -16.31
CA GLU A 312 28.14 9.36 -16.43
C GLU A 312 28.87 9.17 -15.08
N MET A 313 28.30 9.64 -13.97
CA MET A 313 28.77 9.37 -12.62
C MET A 313 28.62 7.90 -12.27
N LEU A 314 27.55 7.21 -12.69
CA LEU A 314 27.39 5.76 -12.54
C LEU A 314 28.39 5.03 -13.42
N ALA A 315 28.80 5.54 -14.57
CA ALA A 315 29.87 4.96 -15.38
C ALA A 315 31.26 5.17 -14.75
N LEU A 316 31.51 6.34 -14.16
CA LEU A 316 32.71 6.66 -13.37
C LEU A 316 32.77 5.84 -12.07
N ILE A 317 31.66 5.76 -11.34
CA ILE A 317 31.43 4.89 -10.19
C ILE A 317 31.58 3.43 -10.64
N ASN A 318 31.00 2.98 -11.74
CA ASN A 318 31.19 1.59 -12.20
C ASN A 318 32.67 1.29 -12.55
N ARG A 319 33.48 2.31 -12.89
CA ARG A 319 34.92 2.19 -13.07
C ARG A 319 35.71 2.20 -11.75
N ASP A 320 35.35 3.07 -10.80
CA ASP A 320 36.15 3.37 -9.60
C ASP A 320 35.49 2.98 -8.25
N TYR A 321 34.23 2.56 -8.25
CA TYR A 321 33.45 2.17 -7.08
C TYR A 321 33.89 0.80 -6.60
N ARG A 322 34.87 0.83 -5.73
CA ARG A 322 35.18 -0.25 -4.83
C ARG A 322 34.10 -0.25 -3.76
N PHE A 323 33.44 -1.40 -3.54
CA PHE A 323 32.69 -1.60 -2.30
C PHE A 323 33.62 -1.27 -1.13
N PRO A 324 33.32 -0.27 -0.29
CA PRO A 324 34.18 0.04 0.84
C PRO A 324 34.13 -1.15 1.80
N ARG A 325 35.17 -2.00 1.74
CA ARG A 325 35.50 -2.88 2.86
C ARG A 325 35.92 -1.99 4.03
N LEU A 326 35.73 -2.47 5.26
CA LEU A 326 36.27 -1.78 6.44
C LEU A 326 37.76 -1.47 6.18
N LEU A 327 38.19 -0.24 6.42
CA LEU A 327 39.57 0.11 6.20
C LEU A 327 40.37 -0.51 7.35
N SER A 328 41.17 -1.51 7.02
CA SER A 328 41.99 -2.22 8.01
C SER A 328 43.22 -1.43 8.45
N SER A 329 43.29 -0.12 8.16
CA SER A 329 44.45 0.68 8.47
C SER A 329 44.46 1.08 9.93
N ARG A 330 45.50 0.68 10.66
CA ARG A 330 45.73 1.04 12.07
C ARG A 330 45.69 2.53 12.40
N ARG A 331 46.02 3.41 11.44
CA ARG A 331 46.03 4.87 11.64
C ARG A 331 44.67 5.52 11.48
N LEU A 332 43.72 4.82 10.86
CA LEU A 332 42.40 5.35 10.56
C LEU A 332 41.35 4.89 11.56
N LEU A 333 41.58 3.78 12.29
CA LEU A 333 40.58 3.18 13.17
C LEU A 333 39.98 4.18 14.18
N ASP A 334 40.78 5.04 14.80
CA ASP A 334 40.25 6.04 15.73
C ASP A 334 39.36 7.09 15.06
N LEU A 335 39.74 7.54 13.85
CA LEU A 335 38.94 8.46 13.04
C LEU A 335 37.65 7.79 12.56
N GLU A 336 37.71 6.51 12.20
CA GLU A 336 36.53 5.72 11.85
C GLU A 336 35.59 5.55 13.04
N MET A 337 36.11 5.35 14.25
CA MET A 337 35.29 5.22 15.46
C MET A 337 34.52 6.50 15.80
N GLU A 338 35.02 7.67 15.43
CA GLU A 338 34.29 8.94 15.58
C GLU A 338 33.13 9.06 14.58
N ASP A 339 33.24 8.46 13.38
CA ASP A 339 32.17 8.48 12.38
C ASP A 339 30.91 7.75 12.87
N ALA A 340 29.80 8.48 12.84
CA ALA A 340 28.47 7.96 13.16
C ALA A 340 28.05 6.79 12.25
N ARG A 341 28.45 6.78 10.97
CA ARG A 341 28.12 5.71 10.02
C ARG A 341 28.85 4.41 10.37
N PHE A 342 30.13 4.52 10.68
CA PHE A 342 30.93 3.38 11.12
C PHE A 342 30.39 2.78 12.42
N ARG A 343 30.10 3.62 13.43
CA ARG A 343 29.49 3.16 14.69
C ARG A 343 28.15 2.45 14.48
N ARG A 344 27.29 2.96 13.59
CA ARG A 344 26.05 2.27 13.21
C ARG A 344 26.32 0.89 12.63
N ASN A 345 27.27 0.79 11.71
CA ASN A 345 27.63 -0.49 11.09
C ASN A 345 28.15 -1.50 12.12
N VAL A 346 29.02 -1.05 13.03
CA VAL A 346 29.54 -1.89 14.13
C VAL A 346 28.39 -2.37 15.02
N ILE A 347 27.54 -1.46 15.51
CA ILE A 347 26.43 -1.80 16.40
C ILE A 347 25.44 -2.75 15.70
N VAL A 348 25.06 -2.49 14.45
CA VAL A 348 24.15 -3.36 13.69
C VAL A 348 24.74 -4.76 13.52
N GLN A 349 26.03 -4.89 13.24
CA GLN A 349 26.69 -6.19 13.17
C GLN A 349 26.65 -6.93 14.52
N TYR A 350 26.80 -6.23 15.65
CA TYR A 350 26.60 -6.81 16.97
C TYR A 350 25.16 -7.27 17.20
N LEU A 351 24.17 -6.49 16.79
CA LEU A 351 22.76 -6.88 16.92
C LEU A 351 22.44 -8.14 16.09
N ILE A 352 22.98 -8.25 14.88
CA ILE A 352 22.86 -9.46 14.04
C ILE A 352 23.55 -10.65 14.71
N LEU A 353 24.77 -10.47 15.22
CA LEU A 353 25.51 -11.53 15.93
C LEU A 353 24.77 -11.99 17.19
N PHE A 354 24.22 -11.06 17.96
CA PHE A 354 23.45 -11.37 19.17
C PHE A 354 22.15 -12.09 18.82
N GLN A 355 21.46 -11.73 17.74
CA GLN A 355 20.31 -12.50 17.26
C GLN A 355 20.70 -13.95 16.90
N TYR A 356 21.84 -14.14 16.24
CA TYR A 356 22.37 -15.47 15.96
C TYR A 356 22.65 -16.26 17.24
N LEU A 357 23.36 -15.65 18.22
CA LEU A 357 23.69 -16.29 19.49
C LEU A 357 22.44 -16.61 20.32
N SER A 358 21.47 -15.69 20.41
CA SER A 358 20.21 -15.90 21.13
C SER A 358 19.43 -17.11 20.63
N GLY A 359 19.57 -17.48 19.36
CA GLY A 359 19.00 -18.71 18.78
C GLY A 359 19.50 -20.01 19.41
N PHE A 360 20.61 -19.98 20.15
CA PHE A 360 21.17 -21.13 20.87
C PHE A 360 20.76 -21.22 22.34
N SER A 361 19.91 -20.31 22.81
CA SER A 361 19.27 -20.43 24.14
C SER A 361 18.30 -21.61 24.18
N ALA A 362 18.08 -22.18 25.37
CA ALA A 362 17.15 -23.30 25.54
C ALA A 362 15.71 -22.93 25.14
N GLU A 363 15.27 -21.72 25.52
CA GLU A 363 13.93 -21.19 25.23
C GLU A 363 13.69 -20.99 23.73
N GLU A 364 14.62 -20.36 23.01
CA GLU A 364 14.45 -20.11 21.57
C GLU A 364 14.56 -21.39 20.72
N LYS A 365 15.34 -22.39 21.16
CA LYS A 365 15.35 -23.72 20.53
C LYS A 365 13.98 -24.39 20.59
N GLU A 366 13.29 -24.27 21.73
CA GLU A 366 11.94 -24.82 21.90
C GLU A 366 10.93 -24.08 21.03
N LYS A 367 10.90 -22.75 21.07
CA LYS A 367 10.04 -21.93 20.19
C LYS A 367 10.25 -22.21 18.71
N THR A 368 11.51 -22.39 18.29
CA THR A 368 11.82 -22.72 16.90
C THR A 368 11.30 -24.10 16.51
N LYS A 369 11.41 -25.08 17.41
CA LYS A 369 10.88 -26.43 17.21
C LYS A 369 9.34 -26.43 17.08
N GLU A 370 8.66 -25.66 17.92
CA GLU A 370 7.20 -25.47 17.84
C GLU A 370 6.79 -24.80 16.52
N ALA A 371 7.49 -23.74 16.12
CA ALA A 371 7.22 -23.03 14.87
C ALA A 371 7.45 -23.91 13.63
N LEU A 372 8.45 -24.80 13.67
CA LEU A 372 8.68 -25.79 12.61
C LEU A 372 7.59 -26.86 12.57
N ALA A 373 7.16 -27.35 13.74
CA ALA A 373 6.07 -28.31 13.85
C ALA A 373 4.76 -27.74 13.31
N ALA A 374 4.43 -26.48 13.63
CA ALA A 374 3.26 -25.78 13.10
C ALA A 374 3.25 -25.67 11.57
N ARG A 375 4.44 -25.67 10.94
CA ARG A 375 4.62 -25.62 9.47
C ARG A 375 4.71 -27.00 8.81
N GLY A 376 4.59 -28.10 9.58
CA GLY A 376 4.64 -29.47 9.05
C GLY A 376 6.03 -29.96 8.65
N ALA A 377 7.10 -29.26 9.02
CA ALA A 377 8.47 -29.65 8.73
C ALA A 377 8.99 -30.64 9.78
N THR A 378 9.33 -31.87 9.37
CA THR A 378 9.83 -32.94 10.27
C THR A 378 11.34 -32.96 10.45
N LYS A 379 12.11 -32.28 9.59
CA LYS A 379 13.57 -32.19 9.66
C LYS A 379 14.03 -30.74 9.41
N GLN A 380 14.88 -30.23 10.29
CA GLN A 380 15.52 -28.93 10.14
C GLN A 380 16.56 -28.99 9.01
N SER A 381 16.43 -28.10 8.02
CA SER A 381 17.35 -28.02 6.88
C SER A 381 18.69 -27.35 7.21
N LEU A 382 18.73 -26.51 8.25
CA LEU A 382 19.90 -25.77 8.71
C LEU A 382 20.82 -26.67 9.56
N ILE A 383 22.12 -26.60 9.30
CA ILE A 383 23.14 -27.22 10.15
C ILE A 383 23.41 -26.24 11.29
N GLN A 384 23.05 -26.61 12.52
CA GLN A 384 23.36 -25.81 13.70
C GLN A 384 24.36 -26.53 14.61
N PRO A 385 25.35 -25.82 15.17
CA PRO A 385 26.22 -26.35 16.21
C PRO A 385 25.43 -26.92 17.39
N SER A 386 25.87 -28.04 17.94
CA SER A 386 25.27 -28.68 19.12
C SER A 386 25.69 -27.99 20.43
N TYR A 387 25.57 -26.66 20.48
CA TYR A 387 25.94 -25.84 21.64
C TYR A 387 24.71 -25.20 22.25
N THR A 388 24.65 -25.08 23.57
CA THR A 388 23.60 -24.37 24.30
C THR A 388 24.25 -23.36 25.23
N LEU A 389 23.82 -22.10 25.15
CA LEU A 389 24.36 -21.02 25.98
C LEU A 389 23.99 -21.22 27.47
N SER A 390 24.88 -20.82 28.37
CA SER A 390 24.59 -20.74 29.80
C SER A 390 23.69 -19.56 30.14
N GLU A 391 23.01 -19.61 31.29
CA GLU A 391 22.14 -18.51 31.74
C GLU A 391 22.90 -17.18 31.90
N ASP A 392 24.14 -17.22 32.40
CA ASP A 392 25.01 -16.04 32.53
C ASP A 392 25.34 -15.42 31.16
N GLN A 393 25.60 -16.26 30.14
CA GLN A 393 25.88 -15.80 28.78
C GLN A 393 24.64 -15.18 28.15
N VAL A 394 23.46 -15.79 28.32
CA VAL A 394 22.19 -15.25 27.82
C VAL A 394 21.90 -13.90 28.45
N LYS A 395 22.10 -13.77 29.76
CA LYS A 395 21.92 -12.52 30.48
C LYS A 395 22.86 -11.43 29.98
N TRP A 396 24.16 -11.74 29.83
CA TRP A 396 25.13 -10.79 29.28
C TRP A 396 24.75 -10.31 27.87
N ILE A 397 24.27 -11.22 27.00
CA ILE A 397 23.83 -10.85 25.64
C ILE A 397 22.65 -9.86 25.71
N GLU A 398 21.63 -10.13 26.52
CA GLU A 398 20.46 -9.25 26.62
C GLU A 398 20.81 -7.89 27.25
N ASP A 399 21.59 -7.88 28.33
CA ASP A 399 22.06 -6.65 28.97
C ASP A 399 22.87 -5.79 27.99
N THR A 400 23.84 -6.39 27.29
CA THR A 400 24.68 -5.70 26.31
C THR A 400 23.88 -5.21 25.11
N LYS A 401 22.91 -5.98 24.63
CA LYS A 401 21.99 -5.59 23.56
C LYS A 401 21.20 -4.34 23.93
N GLN A 402 20.71 -4.23 25.17
CA GLN A 402 20.01 -3.02 25.63
C GLN A 402 20.92 -1.79 25.65
N VAL A 403 22.17 -1.95 26.06
CA VAL A 403 23.17 -0.87 26.02
C VAL A 403 23.43 -0.42 24.58
N LEU A 404 23.66 -1.36 23.65
CA LEU A 404 23.87 -1.07 22.23
C LEU A 404 22.66 -0.38 21.59
N LEU A 405 21.43 -0.78 21.91
CA LEU A 405 20.22 -0.12 21.43
C LEU A 405 20.10 1.31 21.98
N LYS A 406 20.49 1.55 23.23
CA LYS A 406 20.53 2.90 23.81
C LYS A 406 21.53 3.78 23.07
N LEU A 407 22.74 3.26 22.81
CA LEU A 407 23.77 3.94 22.01
C LEU A 407 23.28 4.24 20.59
N LEU A 408 22.69 3.26 19.89
CA LEU A 408 22.20 3.44 18.53
C LEU A 408 21.11 4.51 18.43
N ARG A 409 20.21 4.58 19.41
CA ARG A 409 19.17 5.62 19.50
C ARG A 409 19.75 7.01 19.75
N ALA A 410 20.91 7.10 20.42
CA ALA A 410 21.58 8.35 20.72
C ALA A 410 22.28 8.95 19.47
N ILE A 411 22.78 8.11 18.57
CA ILE A 411 23.52 8.54 17.36
C ILE A 411 22.65 9.44 16.46
N LYS A 412 23.20 10.58 16.03
CA LYS A 412 22.55 11.51 15.09
C LYS A 412 23.04 11.28 13.65
N PRO A 413 22.23 11.60 12.62
CA PRO A 413 20.83 12.06 12.64
C PRO A 413 19.80 10.92 12.74
N HIS A 414 18.60 11.16 13.28
CA HIS A 414 17.49 10.18 13.33
C HIS A 414 17.76 8.81 13.98
N GLY A 415 18.62 8.72 15.01
CA GLY A 415 18.97 7.43 15.68
C GLY A 415 17.78 6.58 16.14
N LYS A 416 16.70 7.19 16.64
CA LYS A 416 15.47 6.48 17.03
C LYS A 416 14.81 5.76 15.85
N LEU A 417 14.52 6.49 14.77
CA LEU A 417 13.93 5.94 13.55
C LEU A 417 14.81 4.84 12.95
N TYR A 418 16.13 5.08 12.88
CA TYR A 418 17.09 4.07 12.41
C TYR A 418 17.01 2.80 13.26
N THR A 419 16.95 2.93 14.58
CA THR A 419 16.84 1.78 15.49
C THR A 419 15.53 1.01 15.28
N ASP A 420 14.41 1.69 15.12
CA ASP A 420 13.10 1.06 14.90
C ASP A 420 13.07 0.29 13.57
N ILE A 421 13.70 0.84 12.51
CA ILE A 421 13.89 0.15 11.22
C ILE A 421 14.73 -1.10 11.41
N ILE A 422 15.86 -1.01 12.10
CA ILE A 422 16.74 -2.16 12.34
C ILE A 422 16.02 -3.25 13.14
N LEU A 423 15.26 -2.90 14.19
CA LEU A 423 14.49 -3.89 14.97
C LEU A 423 13.46 -4.61 14.09
N THR A 424 12.80 -3.89 13.19
CA THR A 424 11.86 -4.48 12.22
C THR A 424 12.59 -5.43 11.25
N ILE A 425 13.78 -5.06 10.78
CA ILE A 425 14.61 -5.90 9.90
C ILE A 425 15.04 -7.19 10.62
N LEU A 426 15.47 -7.10 11.88
CA LEU A 426 15.84 -8.27 12.70
C LEU A 426 14.64 -9.21 12.93
N GLU A 427 13.44 -8.67 13.11
CA GLU A 427 12.21 -9.47 13.18
C GLU A 427 11.92 -10.19 11.85
N HIS A 428 12.07 -9.50 10.72
CA HIS A 428 11.94 -10.10 9.39
C HIS A 428 13.00 -11.18 9.15
N GLU A 429 14.24 -10.97 9.57
CA GLU A 429 15.31 -11.96 9.50
C GLU A 429 14.95 -13.22 10.28
N ARG A 430 14.35 -13.09 11.48
CA ARG A 430 13.86 -14.23 12.26
C ARG A 430 12.83 -15.04 11.47
N HIS A 431 11.87 -14.37 10.83
CA HIS A 431 10.88 -15.05 9.99
C HIS A 431 11.52 -15.76 8.78
N TRP A 432 12.54 -15.14 8.18
CA TRP A 432 13.32 -15.73 7.09
C TRP A 432 14.09 -16.98 7.52
N ILE A 433 14.73 -16.95 8.68
CA ILE A 433 15.44 -18.12 9.27
C ILE A 433 14.46 -19.28 9.47
N ILE A 434 13.28 -19.03 10.03
CA ILE A 434 12.25 -20.06 10.25
C ILE A 434 11.73 -20.61 8.91
N TRP A 435 11.46 -19.75 7.94
CA TRP A 435 11.05 -20.17 6.59
C TRP A 435 12.09 -21.07 5.93
N LYS A 436 13.36 -20.68 5.99
CA LYS A 436 14.48 -21.47 5.47
C LYS A 436 14.63 -22.81 6.20
N ALA A 437 14.55 -22.79 7.53
CA ALA A 437 14.61 -23.99 8.38
C ALA A 437 13.47 -24.98 8.08
N SER A 438 12.31 -24.49 7.63
CA SER A 438 11.17 -25.31 7.19
C SER A 438 11.34 -25.93 5.78
N GLY A 439 12.49 -25.74 5.14
CA GLY A 439 12.80 -26.31 3.82
C GLY A 439 12.40 -25.41 2.64
N CYS A 440 12.30 -24.10 2.86
CA CYS A 440 11.98 -23.09 1.83
C CYS A 440 10.71 -23.41 1.03
N PRO A 441 9.53 -23.56 1.69
CA PRO A 441 8.29 -23.80 0.97
C PRO A 441 8.00 -22.67 -0.02
N ALA A 442 7.44 -23.01 -1.18
CA ALA A 442 7.14 -22.04 -2.23
C ALA A 442 6.21 -20.93 -1.71
N PHE A 443 6.58 -19.67 -1.98
CA PHE A 443 5.73 -18.51 -1.69
C PHE A 443 4.49 -18.47 -2.61
N GLU A 444 4.65 -18.97 -3.83
CA GLU A 444 3.59 -19.01 -4.83
C GLU A 444 2.65 -20.19 -4.55
N LYS A 445 1.35 -19.88 -4.48
CA LYS A 445 0.33 -20.90 -4.51
C LYS A 445 0.28 -21.46 -5.93
N GLN A 446 0.49 -22.76 -6.06
CA GLN A 446 0.38 -23.43 -7.35
C GLN A 446 -1.01 -23.15 -7.97
N PRO A 447 -1.08 -22.88 -9.29
CA PRO A 447 -2.36 -22.73 -9.96
C PRO A 447 -3.19 -24.00 -9.71
N ARG A 448 -4.48 -23.82 -9.39
CA ARG A 448 -5.36 -24.96 -9.16
C ARG A 448 -5.53 -25.73 -10.46
N ASP A 449 -5.43 -27.06 -10.38
CA ASP A 449 -5.69 -27.94 -11.52
C ASP A 449 -7.08 -27.62 -12.11
N ASN A 450 -7.12 -27.36 -13.41
CA ASN A 450 -8.35 -27.06 -14.14
C ASN A 450 -9.39 -28.16 -13.95
N LYS A 451 -8.97 -29.43 -13.83
CA LYS A 451 -9.89 -30.56 -13.59
C LYS A 451 -10.56 -30.48 -12.21
N LEU A 452 -9.80 -30.15 -11.17
CA LEU A 452 -10.34 -29.97 -9.81
C LEU A 452 -11.25 -28.73 -9.72
N LEU A 453 -10.93 -27.70 -10.51
CA LEU A 453 -11.72 -26.48 -10.58
C LEU A 453 -13.06 -26.71 -11.28
N GLU A 454 -13.07 -27.49 -12.37
CA GLU A 454 -14.29 -27.96 -13.03
C GLU A 454 -15.13 -28.86 -12.12
N GLN A 455 -14.52 -29.82 -11.43
CA GLN A 455 -15.23 -30.66 -10.45
C GLN A 455 -15.87 -29.82 -9.34
N SER A 456 -15.13 -28.86 -8.79
CA SER A 456 -15.64 -27.93 -7.77
C SER A 456 -16.80 -27.08 -8.29
N ARG A 457 -16.74 -26.65 -9.57
CA ARG A 457 -17.81 -25.93 -10.25
C ARG A 457 -19.05 -26.81 -10.39
N LEU A 458 -18.90 -28.06 -10.83
CA LEU A 458 -19.99 -29.02 -11.00
C LEU A 458 -20.68 -29.36 -9.68
N VAL A 459 -19.95 -29.46 -8.57
CA VAL A 459 -20.53 -29.69 -7.24
C VAL A 459 -21.30 -28.48 -6.72
N LYS A 460 -20.85 -27.25 -7.03
CA LYS A 460 -21.51 -26.01 -6.57
C LYS A 460 -22.69 -25.60 -7.46
N LYS A 461 -22.70 -25.99 -8.73
CA LYS A 461 -23.72 -25.60 -9.72
C LYS A 461 -25.16 -25.88 -9.26
N PRO A 462 -25.53 -27.08 -8.73
CA PRO A 462 -26.90 -27.34 -8.28
C PRO A 462 -27.34 -26.46 -7.13
N ARG A 463 -26.42 -26.05 -6.25
CA ARG A 463 -26.72 -25.16 -5.11
C ARG A 463 -26.94 -23.71 -5.55
N LEU A 464 -26.25 -23.28 -6.61
CA LEU A 464 -26.37 -21.93 -7.16
C LEU A 464 -27.60 -21.80 -8.08
N GLU A 465 -28.00 -22.89 -8.76
CA GLU A 465 -29.19 -22.95 -9.60
C GLU A 465 -30.47 -23.30 -8.83
N ALA A 466 -30.36 -23.72 -7.56
CA ALA A 466 -31.51 -23.98 -6.72
C ALA A 466 -32.26 -22.67 -6.41
N PRO A 467 -33.61 -22.66 -6.49
CA PRO A 467 -34.40 -21.49 -6.12
C PRO A 467 -34.17 -21.14 -4.64
N PRO A 468 -34.14 -19.85 -4.29
CA PRO A 468 -33.97 -19.43 -2.90
C PRO A 468 -35.12 -20.01 -2.05
N ARG A 469 -34.80 -20.37 -0.81
CA ARG A 469 -35.82 -20.80 0.16
C ARG A 469 -36.86 -19.68 0.32
N LYS A 470 -38.15 -20.04 0.36
CA LYS A 470 -39.22 -19.07 0.62
C LYS A 470 -38.90 -18.33 1.92
N TYR A 471 -38.99 -17.01 1.84
CA TYR A 471 -38.71 -16.13 2.96
C TYR A 471 -39.73 -16.39 4.10
N ARG A 472 -39.27 -16.35 5.36
CA ARG A 472 -40.05 -16.81 6.53
C ARG A 472 -41.33 -16.00 6.76
N PHE A 473 -41.30 -14.70 6.49
CA PHE A 473 -42.42 -13.80 6.76
C PHE A 473 -43.15 -13.45 5.47
N SER A 474 -44.47 -13.61 5.44
CA SER A 474 -45.27 -13.40 4.23
C SER A 474 -45.17 -11.97 3.69
N HIS A 475 -44.98 -10.98 4.56
CA HIS A 475 -44.93 -9.56 4.22
C HIS A 475 -43.57 -8.92 4.57
N GLY A 476 -42.49 -9.67 4.42
CA GLY A 476 -41.12 -9.14 4.45
C GLY A 476 -40.49 -8.99 5.84
N ASN A 477 -41.24 -8.66 6.88
CA ASN A 477 -40.73 -8.76 8.25
C ASN A 477 -41.81 -9.27 9.22
N PHE A 478 -41.38 -9.57 10.45
CA PHE A 478 -42.27 -10.11 11.48
C PHE A 478 -43.41 -9.13 11.81
N GLU A 479 -43.11 -7.85 12.02
CA GLU A 479 -44.11 -6.87 12.45
C GLU A 479 -45.19 -6.64 11.39
N VAL A 480 -44.80 -6.49 10.13
CA VAL A 480 -45.73 -6.33 9.01
C VAL A 480 -46.51 -7.62 8.80
N SER A 481 -45.88 -8.79 8.93
CA SER A 481 -46.63 -10.06 8.82
C SER A 481 -47.55 -10.31 10.00
N LYS A 482 -47.27 -9.74 11.18
CA LYS A 482 -48.17 -9.79 12.35
C LYS A 482 -49.35 -8.84 12.16
N LEU A 483 -49.12 -7.64 11.63
CA LEU A 483 -50.13 -6.64 11.32
C LEU A 483 -51.07 -7.07 10.19
N PHE A 484 -50.50 -7.56 9.09
CA PHE A 484 -51.23 -7.83 7.84
C PHE A 484 -51.44 -9.32 7.55
N GLY A 485 -50.67 -10.21 8.19
CA GLY A 485 -50.84 -11.67 8.02
C GLY A 485 -52.00 -12.25 8.84
N ASN A 486 -52.47 -11.54 9.87
CA ASN A 486 -53.68 -11.89 10.63
C ASN A 486 -54.89 -11.12 10.08
N SER A 487 -55.25 -11.38 8.82
CA SER A 487 -56.48 -10.87 8.24
C SER A 487 -57.69 -11.67 8.73
N THR A 488 -57.97 -11.69 10.06
CA THR A 488 -59.28 -12.06 10.66
C THR A 488 -59.32 -11.70 12.15
N ASN A 489 -60.27 -10.83 12.55
CA ASN A 489 -61.07 -10.86 13.80
C ASN A 489 -61.28 -9.57 14.61
N THR A 490 -61.45 -8.42 13.96
CA THR A 490 -62.38 -7.40 14.50
C THR A 490 -63.45 -7.09 13.48
N SER A 491 -64.27 -8.10 13.17
CA SER A 491 -65.60 -7.82 12.62
C SER A 491 -66.30 -6.82 13.54
N LEU A 492 -67.04 -5.86 12.96
CA LEU A 492 -67.85 -4.89 13.71
C LEU A 492 -68.72 -5.58 14.77
N SER A 493 -69.19 -6.80 14.48
CA SER A 493 -69.93 -7.63 15.43
C SER A 493 -69.16 -7.97 16.71
N ASN A 494 -67.87 -8.32 16.62
CA ASN A 494 -67.04 -8.60 17.80
C ASN A 494 -66.77 -7.34 18.64
N PHE A 495 -66.62 -6.19 18.00
CA PHE A 495 -66.43 -4.93 18.71
C PHE A 495 -67.70 -4.53 19.47
N MET A 496 -68.87 -4.68 18.84
CA MET A 496 -70.15 -4.31 19.45
C MET A 496 -70.54 -5.22 20.63
N LEU A 497 -70.19 -6.51 20.59
CA LEU A 497 -70.46 -7.46 21.67
C LEU A 497 -69.66 -7.17 22.94
N ASN A 498 -68.46 -6.60 22.80
CA ASN A 498 -67.53 -6.36 23.91
C ASN A 498 -67.51 -4.90 24.39
N ARG A 499 -68.52 -4.10 24.04
CA ARG A 499 -68.56 -2.68 24.45
C ARG A 499 -68.83 -2.56 25.96
N PRO A 500 -67.96 -1.88 26.74
CA PRO A 500 -68.21 -1.61 28.15
C PRO A 500 -69.43 -0.70 28.36
N LYS A 501 -70.23 -0.94 29.41
CA LYS A 501 -71.32 -0.04 29.82
C LYS A 501 -70.76 1.15 30.62
N ILE A 502 -71.33 2.34 30.44
CA ILE A 502 -70.91 3.56 31.14
C ILE A 502 -71.47 3.51 32.58
N PRO A 503 -70.63 3.68 33.62
CA PRO A 503 -71.04 3.67 35.03
C PRO A 503 -71.78 4.95 35.43
N SER A 504 -72.59 4.89 36.49
CA SER A 504 -73.31 6.06 37.02
C SER A 504 -72.41 6.94 37.90
N GLY A 505 -72.76 8.22 38.02
CA GLY A 505 -71.96 9.18 38.82
C GLY A 505 -71.87 8.83 40.31
N ILE A 506 -72.85 8.12 40.87
CA ILE A 506 -72.86 7.68 42.27
C ILE A 506 -71.93 6.48 42.44
N GLU A 507 -72.01 5.49 41.54
CA GLU A 507 -71.13 4.31 41.58
C GLU A 507 -69.65 4.71 41.51
N ILE A 508 -69.31 5.74 40.73
CA ILE A 508 -67.95 6.28 40.62
C ILE A 508 -67.49 6.92 41.95
N ILE A 509 -68.37 7.66 42.63
CA ILE A 509 -68.02 8.30 43.90
C ILE A 509 -67.87 7.24 44.99
N ASP A 510 -68.81 6.30 45.08
CA ASP A 510 -68.80 5.24 46.11
C ASP A 510 -67.60 4.31 45.94
N SER A 511 -67.27 3.90 44.71
CA SER A 511 -66.09 3.06 44.46
C SER A 511 -64.79 3.76 44.84
N SER A 512 -64.71 5.06 44.57
CA SER A 512 -63.51 5.84 44.84
C SER A 512 -63.39 6.30 46.29
N LEU A 513 -64.49 6.42 47.03
CA LEU A 513 -64.46 6.62 48.48
C LEU A 513 -63.89 5.39 49.20
N MET A 514 -64.18 4.18 48.71
CA MET A 514 -63.55 2.95 49.22
C MET A 514 -62.05 2.91 48.91
N GLU A 515 -61.61 3.39 47.75
CA GLU A 515 -60.17 3.48 47.39
C GLU A 515 -59.41 4.57 48.15
N LEU A 516 -60.10 5.62 48.63
CA LEU A 516 -59.50 6.71 49.41
C LEU A 516 -59.21 6.34 50.87
N ASP A 517 -59.95 5.39 51.45
CA ASP A 517 -59.83 4.98 52.85
C ASP A 517 -58.60 4.07 53.09
N ASP A 518 -58.08 3.43 52.03
CA ASP A 518 -57.14 2.31 52.19
C ASP A 518 -55.64 2.61 51.99
N SER A 519 -55.17 3.75 51.41
CA SER A 519 -53.70 3.81 51.12
C SER A 519 -52.98 5.11 50.69
N LEU A 520 -53.56 6.31 50.66
CA LEU A 520 -52.88 7.44 49.97
C LEU A 520 -52.15 8.45 50.90
N ASP A 521 -50.95 8.18 51.43
CA ASP A 521 -50.10 9.28 51.96
C ASP A 521 -49.06 9.69 50.91
N PRO A 522 -48.97 10.98 50.49
CA PRO A 522 -49.31 12.20 51.24
C PRO A 522 -50.69 12.85 50.92
N PRO A 523 -51.17 13.79 51.76
CA PRO A 523 -52.50 14.43 51.65
C PRO A 523 -52.85 15.08 50.30
N GLN A 524 -51.84 15.44 49.51
CA GLN A 524 -52.00 16.09 48.20
C GLN A 524 -52.56 15.13 47.14
N ASP A 525 -52.32 13.82 47.26
CA ASP A 525 -52.74 12.84 46.25
C ASP A 525 -54.14 12.32 46.49
N ARG A 526 -54.51 12.14 47.77
CA ARG A 526 -55.92 11.97 48.16
C ARG A 526 -56.77 13.08 47.56
N PHE A 527 -56.26 14.30 47.63
CA PHE A 527 -56.94 15.46 47.10
C PHE A 527 -57.06 15.47 45.57
N ASN A 528 -55.98 15.20 44.84
CA ASN A 528 -56.00 15.15 43.37
C ASN A 528 -56.90 14.03 42.86
N PHE A 529 -56.84 12.86 43.50
CA PHE A 529 -57.69 11.72 43.18
C PHE A 529 -59.17 12.02 43.45
N ALA A 530 -59.51 12.49 44.66
CA ALA A 530 -60.88 12.89 45.00
C ALA A 530 -61.42 13.96 44.05
N ASN A 531 -60.59 14.94 43.66
CA ASN A 531 -60.97 15.99 42.72
C ASN A 531 -61.22 15.46 41.30
N GLY A 532 -60.41 14.49 40.84
CA GLY A 532 -60.57 13.81 39.55
C GLY A 532 -61.85 12.97 39.48
N VAL A 533 -62.13 12.23 40.55
CA VAL A 533 -63.36 11.43 40.72
C VAL A 533 -64.59 12.34 40.75
N LEU A 534 -64.57 13.41 41.55
CA LEU A 534 -65.66 14.39 41.60
C LEU A 534 -65.86 15.09 40.25
N LEU A 535 -64.80 15.31 39.47
CA LEU A 535 -64.89 15.86 38.12
C LEU A 535 -65.54 14.87 37.15
N GLN A 536 -65.14 13.59 37.19
CA GLN A 536 -65.74 12.54 36.35
C GLN A 536 -67.21 12.33 36.71
N ALA A 537 -67.54 12.24 37.99
CA ALA A 537 -68.90 12.11 38.48
C ALA A 537 -69.74 13.34 38.12
N SER A 538 -69.23 14.56 38.30
CA SER A 538 -69.97 15.78 37.94
C SER A 538 -70.21 15.92 36.43
N ARG A 539 -69.31 15.42 35.56
CA ARG A 539 -69.53 15.38 34.10
C ARG A 539 -70.64 14.40 33.71
N ILE A 540 -70.70 13.23 34.36
CA ILE A 540 -71.73 12.22 34.11
C ILE A 540 -73.08 12.68 34.69
N VAL A 541 -73.07 13.30 35.87
CA VAL A 541 -74.26 13.88 36.53
C VAL A 541 -74.77 15.10 35.76
N TYR A 542 -73.90 15.93 35.16
CA TYR A 542 -74.31 17.08 34.37
C TYR A 542 -75.23 16.70 33.19
N GLU A 543 -74.95 15.58 32.52
CA GLU A 543 -75.80 15.10 31.42
C GLU A 543 -77.22 14.74 31.87
N HIS A 544 -77.40 14.30 33.13
CA HIS A 544 -78.67 13.75 33.61
C HIS A 544 -79.41 14.67 34.61
N TYR A 545 -78.70 15.43 35.45
CA TYR A 545 -79.23 16.29 36.52
C TYR A 545 -78.48 17.63 36.65
N PRO A 546 -78.64 18.56 35.69
CA PRO A 546 -77.88 19.82 35.63
C PRO A 546 -78.12 20.76 36.81
N SER A 547 -79.30 20.69 37.45
CA SER A 547 -79.68 21.55 38.58
C SER A 547 -78.83 21.29 39.83
N LEU A 548 -78.33 20.06 40.00
CA LEU A 548 -77.51 19.67 41.14
C LEU A 548 -76.06 20.16 41.03
N ILE A 549 -75.62 20.58 39.84
CA ILE A 549 -74.23 21.00 39.59
C ILE A 549 -73.84 22.17 40.49
N ARG A 550 -74.75 23.12 40.75
CA ARG A 550 -74.49 24.29 41.60
C ARG A 550 -74.27 23.90 43.06
N LEU A 551 -75.05 22.93 43.56
CA LEU A 551 -74.90 22.37 44.90
C LEU A 551 -73.60 21.57 45.01
N PHE A 552 -73.27 20.81 43.97
CA PHE A 552 -72.03 20.03 43.90
C PHE A 552 -70.77 20.93 43.91
N TYR A 553 -70.79 22.02 43.15
CA TYR A 553 -69.70 23.00 43.14
C TYR A 553 -69.58 23.78 44.46
N ALA A 554 -70.71 24.10 45.11
CA ALA A 554 -70.71 24.75 46.42
C ALA A 554 -70.10 23.83 47.50
N ALA A 555 -70.53 22.58 47.58
CA ALA A 555 -69.98 21.58 48.50
C ALA A 555 -68.48 21.33 48.24
N LYS A 556 -68.09 21.20 46.96
CA LYS A 556 -66.68 21.09 46.55
C LYS A 556 -65.84 22.27 47.02
N LYS A 557 -66.37 23.50 46.95
CA LYS A 557 -65.66 24.71 47.36
C LYS A 557 -65.46 24.79 48.88
N GLU A 558 -66.44 24.34 49.66
CA GLU A 558 -66.33 24.31 51.13
C GLU A 558 -65.31 23.27 51.59
N CYS A 559 -65.36 22.03 51.10
CA CYS A 559 -64.33 21.01 51.40
C CYS A 559 -62.92 21.45 50.99
N TYR A 560 -62.77 22.12 49.83
CA TYR A 560 -61.48 22.64 49.36
C TYR A 560 -60.89 23.67 50.33
N LYS A 561 -61.74 24.51 50.93
CA LYS A 561 -61.31 25.55 51.87
C LYS A 561 -60.81 24.92 53.19
N GLU A 562 -61.57 23.98 53.74
CA GLU A 562 -61.28 23.31 55.01
C GLU A 562 -59.98 22.49 54.94
N MET A 563 -59.75 21.77 53.84
CA MET A 563 -58.49 21.03 53.64
C MET A 563 -57.28 21.96 53.39
N HIS A 564 -57.46 23.11 52.75
CA HIS A 564 -56.36 24.04 52.49
C HIS A 564 -55.85 24.73 53.76
N GLU A 565 -56.74 24.97 54.74
CA GLU A 565 -56.37 25.48 56.06
C GLU A 565 -55.53 24.44 56.83
N GLN A 566 -55.94 23.16 56.85
CA GLN A 566 -55.20 22.07 57.52
C GLN A 566 -53.81 21.80 56.92
N LEU A 567 -53.65 21.96 55.60
CA LEU A 567 -52.38 21.71 54.90
C LEU A 567 -51.35 22.83 55.14
N ASN A 568 -51.80 24.03 55.50
CA ASN A 568 -50.93 25.15 55.89
C ASN A 568 -50.49 25.03 57.36
N GLU A 569 -51.38 24.57 58.26
CA GLU A 569 -51.02 24.27 59.67
C GLU A 569 -49.96 23.16 59.78
N ALA A 570 -50.02 22.13 58.91
CA ALA A 570 -49.03 21.05 58.87
C ALA A 570 -47.64 21.49 58.36
N LYS A 571 -47.54 22.61 57.63
CA LYS A 571 -46.27 23.17 57.13
C LYS A 571 -45.54 24.04 58.16
N GLU A 572 -46.22 24.54 59.19
CA GLU A 572 -45.63 25.38 60.24
C GLU A 572 -45.03 24.56 61.41
N ALA A 573 -45.19 23.22 61.43
CA ALA A 573 -44.90 22.35 62.60
C ALA A 573 -43.70 21.38 62.48
N GLY A 574 -42.68 21.61 61.63
CA GLY A 574 -41.53 20.69 61.50
C GLY A 574 -40.17 21.34 61.22
N GLU A 575 -39.31 21.40 62.25
CA GLU A 575 -37.85 21.64 62.27
C GLU A 575 -37.04 20.31 62.29
N GLU A 576 -35.74 20.40 61.94
CA GLU A 576 -34.56 19.53 62.27
C GLU A 576 -34.24 18.17 61.56
N GLU A 577 -33.04 18.18 60.93
CA GLU A 577 -31.90 17.22 60.84
C GLU A 577 -31.97 15.76 60.27
N ASP A 578 -30.96 15.51 59.41
CA ASP A 578 -30.08 14.32 59.21
C ASP A 578 -30.39 13.10 58.27
N GLU A 579 -29.37 12.75 57.46
CA GLU A 579 -29.13 11.55 56.61
C GLU A 579 -28.46 10.38 57.41
N PRO A 580 -28.11 9.15 56.89
CA PRO A 580 -28.40 8.43 55.61
C PRO A 580 -28.68 6.87 55.74
N ALA A 581 -29.06 6.18 54.63
CA ALA A 581 -28.66 4.79 54.18
C ALA A 581 -29.75 3.88 53.50
N ASN A 582 -29.34 3.28 52.36
CA ASN A 582 -29.85 2.21 51.44
C ASN A 582 -31.26 1.51 51.53
N LYS A 583 -31.93 1.53 50.35
CA LYS A 583 -33.18 0.94 49.72
C LYS A 583 -33.60 -0.52 50.07
N PRO A 584 -34.87 -1.03 49.83
CA PRO A 584 -35.75 -0.78 48.64
C PRO A 584 -37.32 -0.90 48.76
N SER A 585 -38.09 -0.34 47.79
CA SER A 585 -39.31 -0.90 47.09
C SER A 585 -40.31 0.20 46.59
N MET A 586 -40.94 -0.05 45.43
CA MET A 586 -41.90 0.81 44.68
C MET A 586 -43.30 0.91 45.35
N PRO A 587 -44.34 1.51 44.71
CA PRO A 587 -44.63 2.89 44.29
C PRO A 587 -45.80 3.45 45.16
N ASP A 588 -46.20 4.72 45.09
CA ASP A 588 -47.34 5.12 44.27
C ASP A 588 -47.36 6.64 44.08
N PHE A 589 -47.08 7.07 42.85
CA PHE A 589 -47.57 8.35 42.37
C PHE A 589 -47.92 8.17 40.90
N ILE A 590 -49.20 8.24 40.59
CA ILE A 590 -49.67 8.30 39.21
C ILE A 590 -49.35 9.69 38.67
N VAL A 591 -48.55 9.65 37.62
CA VAL A 591 -48.31 10.69 36.63
C VAL A 591 -49.62 11.29 36.10
N GLY A 592 -49.64 12.63 36.02
CA GLY A 592 -50.32 13.36 34.96
C GLY A 592 -51.84 13.44 35.13
N GLU A 593 -52.46 14.58 34.82
CA GLU A 593 -52.49 15.10 33.46
C GLU A 593 -52.97 16.57 33.47
N LYS A 594 -52.78 17.39 32.44
CA LYS A 594 -52.36 17.12 31.07
C LYS A 594 -51.76 18.39 30.48
N ILE A 595 -50.73 18.17 29.69
CA ILE A 595 -50.31 19.03 28.59
C ILE A 595 -51.40 18.95 27.50
N THR A 596 -51.79 20.12 26.99
CA THR A 596 -52.76 20.32 25.92
C THR A 596 -52.14 20.15 24.51
N GLU A 597 -53.05 20.00 23.54
CA GLU A 597 -52.91 19.49 22.16
C GLU A 597 -51.95 20.20 21.18
N ASP A 598 -51.14 21.19 21.60
CA ASP A 598 -50.26 21.91 20.67
C ASP A 598 -48.80 21.39 20.62
N HIS A 599 -48.45 20.37 21.41
CA HIS A 599 -47.08 19.81 21.41
C HIS A 599 -46.90 18.58 20.49
N SER A 600 -47.98 18.02 19.95
CA SER A 600 -47.93 16.79 19.13
C SER A 600 -47.84 17.03 17.62
N ILE A 601 -48.05 18.27 17.16
CA ILE A 601 -47.98 18.63 15.73
C ILE A 601 -46.56 19.02 15.32
N PHE A 602 -45.70 19.45 16.24
CA PHE A 602 -44.32 19.86 15.93
C PHE A 602 -43.31 18.71 15.85
N LEU A 603 -43.59 17.55 16.47
CA LEU A 603 -42.71 16.37 16.42
C LEU A 603 -42.99 15.46 15.20
N PHE A 604 -44.20 15.51 14.64
CA PHE A 604 -44.58 14.73 13.46
C PHE A 604 -44.10 15.35 12.12
N LEU A 605 -43.81 16.65 12.08
CA LEU A 605 -43.23 17.33 10.92
C LEU A 605 -41.69 17.29 10.88
N PHE A 606 -41.03 16.99 12.00
CA PHE A 606 -39.56 16.91 12.08
C PHE A 606 -39.00 15.51 11.76
N ILE A 607 -39.82 14.45 11.87
CA ILE A 607 -39.43 13.06 11.55
C ILE A 607 -39.88 12.64 10.13
N ALA A 608 -40.85 13.35 9.53
CA ALA A 608 -41.34 13.07 8.18
C ALA A 608 -40.51 13.67 7.01
N LEU A 609 -39.38 14.34 7.30
CA LEU A 609 -38.51 14.96 6.29
C LEU A 609 -37.08 14.37 6.22
N ASN A 610 -36.80 13.25 6.89
CA ASN A 610 -35.45 12.63 6.89
C ASN A 610 -35.43 11.10 6.65
N VAL A 611 -36.46 10.50 6.04
CA VAL A 611 -36.47 9.05 5.72
C VAL A 611 -36.99 8.73 4.31
N ILE A 612 -36.78 9.63 3.34
CA ILE A 612 -36.96 9.30 1.91
C ILE A 612 -35.75 9.81 1.13
N GLU A 613 -34.62 9.13 1.30
CA GLU A 613 -33.55 8.99 0.30
C GLU A 613 -32.61 7.89 0.82
N ASN A 614 -32.85 6.64 0.45
CA ASN A 614 -31.84 5.55 0.37
C ASN A 614 -32.50 4.19 0.19
N LEU A 615 -33.32 4.03 -0.84
CA LEU A 615 -33.67 2.73 -1.38
C LEU A 615 -33.73 2.88 -2.91
N TYR A 616 -33.15 1.90 -3.61
CA TYR A 616 -32.87 1.82 -5.05
C TYR A 616 -31.47 2.30 -5.51
N SER A 617 -30.51 1.38 -5.43
CA SER A 617 -29.42 1.29 -6.41
C SER A 617 -29.55 -0.03 -7.18
N PRO A 618 -29.60 -0.01 -8.52
CA PRO A 618 -29.61 -1.21 -9.33
C PRO A 618 -28.22 -1.85 -9.38
N SER A 619 -28.19 -3.17 -9.44
CA SER A 619 -27.02 -4.01 -9.68
C SER A 619 -26.29 -3.58 -10.97
N ALA A 620 -25.12 -2.96 -10.83
CA ALA A 620 -24.23 -2.65 -11.93
C ALA A 620 -23.10 -3.69 -12.01
N SER A 621 -22.80 -4.10 -13.24
CA SER A 621 -21.71 -5.01 -13.60
C SER A 621 -20.35 -4.44 -13.20
N ALA A 622 -19.39 -5.34 -12.99
CA ALA A 622 -18.16 -5.16 -12.22
C ALA A 622 -17.06 -4.24 -12.79
N ASP A 623 -17.35 -3.22 -13.63
CA ASP A 623 -16.33 -2.41 -14.31
C ASP A 623 -16.56 -0.87 -14.31
N THR A 624 -17.47 -0.31 -13.48
CA THR A 624 -17.77 1.15 -13.49
C THR A 624 -17.92 1.78 -12.09
N LYS A 625 -17.57 3.06 -11.94
CA LYS A 625 -17.78 3.91 -10.74
C LYS A 625 -18.71 5.10 -11.06
N GLN A 626 -19.36 5.65 -10.03
CA GLN A 626 -20.25 6.82 -10.16
C GLN A 626 -19.65 8.06 -9.49
N ILE A 627 -19.72 9.21 -10.18
CA ILE A 627 -19.44 10.52 -9.57
C ILE A 627 -20.72 11.35 -9.63
N ASN A 628 -21.16 11.84 -8.48
CA ASN A 628 -22.34 12.69 -8.34
C ASN A 628 -21.91 14.15 -8.17
N ILE A 629 -22.15 14.98 -9.17
CA ILE A 629 -21.80 16.39 -9.19
C ILE A 629 -23.00 17.20 -8.69
N VAL A 630 -22.80 18.12 -7.76
CA VAL A 630 -23.86 18.91 -7.12
C VAL A 630 -23.55 20.40 -7.26
N ASN A 631 -24.50 21.17 -7.77
CA ASN A 631 -24.43 22.63 -7.79
C ASN A 631 -25.19 23.18 -6.57
N GLN A 632 -24.47 23.71 -5.58
CA GLN A 632 -25.04 24.44 -4.45
C GLN A 632 -24.83 25.95 -4.56
N CYS A 633 -24.24 26.43 -5.65
CA CYS A 633 -24.14 27.86 -5.91
C CYS A 633 -25.55 28.43 -6.18
N GLY A 634 -25.81 29.68 -5.80
CA GLY A 634 -27.12 30.35 -5.92
C GLY A 634 -27.58 30.66 -7.35
N HIS A 635 -26.92 30.09 -8.35
CA HIS A 635 -27.13 30.34 -9.78
C HIS A 635 -26.76 29.11 -10.61
N LYS A 636 -27.11 29.13 -11.90
CA LYS A 636 -26.81 28.05 -12.85
C LYS A 636 -25.33 27.98 -13.18
N LEU A 637 -24.78 26.77 -13.27
CA LEU A 637 -23.40 26.52 -13.70
C LEU A 637 -23.35 25.67 -14.97
N GLN A 638 -22.31 25.88 -15.77
CA GLN A 638 -21.86 24.99 -16.81
C GLN A 638 -20.77 24.08 -16.21
N ILE A 639 -21.09 22.81 -16.01
CA ILE A 639 -20.16 21.82 -15.47
C ILE A 639 -19.39 21.18 -16.63
N GLY A 640 -18.06 21.17 -16.54
CA GLY A 640 -17.18 20.46 -17.45
C GLY A 640 -16.55 19.25 -16.79
N TYR A 641 -16.45 18.14 -17.52
CA TYR A 641 -15.66 16.98 -17.12
C TYR A 641 -14.93 16.37 -18.31
N GLN A 642 -13.70 15.92 -18.10
CA GLN A 642 -12.79 15.49 -19.16
C GLN A 642 -11.93 14.31 -18.70
N THR A 643 -11.69 13.36 -19.61
CA THR A 643 -10.67 12.31 -19.44
C THR A 643 -9.32 12.84 -19.92
N ASN A 644 -8.22 12.54 -19.24
CA ASN A 644 -6.91 13.16 -19.53
C ASN A 644 -6.43 13.00 -20.99
N ASP A 645 -6.83 11.94 -21.69
CA ASP A 645 -6.46 11.70 -23.10
C ASP A 645 -7.35 12.43 -24.12
N GLU A 646 -8.40 13.11 -23.67
CA GLU A 646 -9.34 13.83 -24.54
C GLU A 646 -8.97 15.31 -24.61
N PRO A 647 -8.98 15.95 -25.79
CA PRO A 647 -8.59 17.36 -25.93
C PRO A 647 -9.65 18.34 -25.43
N ARG A 648 -10.91 17.90 -25.24
CA ARG A 648 -12.04 18.74 -24.79
C ARG A 648 -12.94 17.94 -23.85
N GLY A 649 -13.50 18.62 -22.84
CA GLY A 649 -14.45 18.07 -21.89
C GLY A 649 -15.90 18.14 -22.35
N HIS A 650 -16.74 17.33 -21.74
CA HIS A 650 -18.18 17.34 -21.90
C HIS A 650 -18.83 18.40 -21.02
N ILE A 651 -19.83 19.12 -21.54
CA ILE A 651 -20.50 20.21 -20.83
C ILE A 651 -21.94 19.86 -20.50
N VAL A 652 -22.28 20.07 -19.22
CA VAL A 652 -23.61 19.84 -18.68
C VAL A 652 -24.07 21.08 -17.92
N PRO A 653 -25.17 21.73 -18.36
CA PRO A 653 -25.79 22.81 -17.60
C PRO A 653 -26.46 22.24 -16.35
N LEU A 654 -26.16 22.80 -15.17
CA LEU A 654 -26.69 22.36 -13.88
C LEU A 654 -27.30 23.54 -13.12
N GLU A 655 -28.60 23.50 -12.88
CA GLU A 655 -29.33 24.51 -12.10
C GLU A 655 -28.95 24.46 -10.61
N SER A 656 -29.15 25.58 -9.91
CA SER A 656 -28.91 25.67 -8.45
C SER A 656 -29.72 24.61 -7.68
N GLY A 657 -29.07 23.94 -6.73
CA GLY A 657 -29.65 22.89 -5.91
C GLY A 657 -29.87 21.54 -6.61
N LYS A 658 -29.44 21.39 -7.88
CA LYS A 658 -29.55 20.13 -8.64
C LYS A 658 -28.24 19.35 -8.65
N SER A 659 -28.36 18.06 -8.97
CA SER A 659 -27.22 17.15 -9.11
C SER A 659 -27.24 16.43 -10.48
N HIS A 660 -26.06 16.07 -10.95
CA HIS A 660 -25.84 15.32 -12.18
C HIS A 660 -24.90 14.15 -11.90
N LYS A 661 -25.29 12.94 -12.29
CA LYS A 661 -24.50 11.73 -12.08
C LYS A 661 -23.80 11.32 -13.37
N ILE A 662 -22.49 11.11 -13.30
CA ILE A 662 -21.69 10.54 -14.38
C ILE A 662 -21.25 9.12 -14.00
N THR A 663 -21.20 8.24 -15.00
CA THR A 663 -20.71 6.87 -14.87
C THR A 663 -19.41 6.74 -15.65
N ILE A 664 -18.35 6.36 -14.97
CA ILE A 664 -16.98 6.28 -15.52
C ILE A 664 -16.42 4.88 -15.32
N GLN A 665 -15.46 4.48 -16.15
CA GLN A 665 -14.82 3.16 -16.04
C GLN A 665 -13.89 3.08 -14.83
N THR A 666 -13.71 1.89 -14.26
CA THR A 666 -12.65 1.63 -13.28
C THR A 666 -11.29 1.73 -13.98
N ASN A 667 -10.41 2.64 -13.53
CA ASN A 667 -9.17 3.15 -14.18
C ASN A 667 -9.24 4.60 -14.71
N TRP A 668 -10.40 5.25 -14.62
CA TRP A 668 -10.55 6.61 -15.15
C TRP A 668 -9.62 7.61 -14.45
N ALA A 669 -8.95 8.43 -15.26
CA ALA A 669 -8.19 9.59 -14.81
C ALA A 669 -8.69 10.83 -15.55
N GLY A 670 -9.04 11.86 -14.80
CA GLY A 670 -9.68 13.03 -15.36
C GLY A 670 -10.02 14.10 -14.34
N ARG A 671 -10.65 15.17 -14.83
CA ARG A 671 -10.92 16.39 -14.06
C ARG A 671 -12.33 16.93 -14.28
N ILE A 672 -12.86 17.60 -13.27
CA ILE A 672 -14.19 18.20 -13.23
C ILE A 672 -14.08 19.66 -12.79
N TRP A 673 -14.79 20.58 -13.47
CA TRP A 673 -14.79 22.02 -13.17
C TRP A 673 -16.15 22.65 -13.44
N ALA A 674 -16.33 23.91 -13.03
CA ALA A 674 -17.58 24.65 -13.24
C ALA A 674 -17.34 26.11 -13.65
N ARG A 675 -18.25 26.68 -14.45
CA ARG A 675 -18.25 28.10 -14.85
C ARG A 675 -19.67 28.68 -14.81
N GLU A 676 -19.80 30.00 -14.58
CA GLU A 676 -21.09 30.70 -14.71
C GLU A 676 -21.50 30.86 -16.18
N GLY A 677 -20.54 31.17 -17.04
CA GLY A 677 -20.71 31.35 -18.48
C GLY A 677 -19.41 31.11 -19.23
N CYS A 678 -19.50 31.00 -20.56
CA CYS A 678 -18.41 30.61 -21.45
C CYS A 678 -17.84 31.79 -22.27
N ASP A 679 -18.18 33.03 -21.91
CA ASP A 679 -17.89 34.21 -22.73
C ASP A 679 -16.42 34.64 -22.65
N ILE A 680 -15.76 34.40 -21.51
CA ILE A 680 -14.35 34.76 -21.26
C ILE A 680 -13.47 33.53 -21.33
N HIS A 681 -13.86 32.49 -20.59
CA HIS A 681 -13.15 31.24 -20.48
C HIS A 681 -13.96 30.15 -21.15
N ASN A 682 -13.30 29.29 -21.90
CA ASN A 682 -13.96 28.21 -22.57
C ASN A 682 -14.50 27.20 -21.55
N CYS A 683 -15.75 26.80 -21.73
CA CYS A 683 -16.37 25.82 -20.85
C CYS A 683 -15.84 24.41 -21.10
N ASP A 684 -15.51 24.05 -22.35
CA ASP A 684 -15.02 22.71 -22.74
C ASP A 684 -13.53 22.47 -22.47
N ILE A 685 -12.80 23.47 -21.97
CA ILE A 685 -11.37 23.35 -21.63
C ILE A 685 -11.11 23.98 -20.25
N ALA A 686 -10.33 23.28 -19.43
CA ALA A 686 -9.72 23.84 -18.23
C ALA A 686 -8.20 23.70 -18.30
N GLY A 687 -7.49 24.63 -17.67
CA GLY A 687 -6.04 24.73 -17.72
C GLY A 687 -5.59 26.16 -17.48
N ALA A 688 -4.28 26.41 -17.58
CA ALA A 688 -3.71 27.73 -17.35
C ALA A 688 -4.41 28.87 -18.15
N ASP A 689 -4.74 28.64 -19.42
CA ASP A 689 -5.46 29.61 -20.27
C ASP A 689 -6.94 29.78 -19.91
N ASN A 690 -7.50 28.85 -19.14
CA ASN A 690 -8.90 28.80 -18.76
C ASN A 690 -9.01 28.44 -17.25
N PRO A 691 -8.63 29.35 -16.34
CA PRO A 691 -8.56 29.10 -14.90
C PRO A 691 -9.91 28.67 -14.32
N ALA A 692 -9.92 27.60 -13.53
CA ALA A 692 -11.08 27.13 -12.79
C ALA A 692 -10.64 26.26 -11.61
N SER A 693 -11.47 26.18 -10.58
CA SER A 693 -11.29 25.22 -9.49
C SER A 693 -11.53 23.80 -10.02
N LEU A 694 -10.53 22.92 -9.89
CA LEU A 694 -10.56 21.57 -10.42
C LEU A 694 -10.80 20.53 -9.32
N ALA A 695 -11.59 19.51 -9.63
CA ALA A 695 -11.60 18.24 -8.91
C ALA A 695 -10.94 17.19 -9.80
N GLU A 696 -9.80 16.66 -9.37
CA GLU A 696 -8.97 15.73 -10.13
C GLU A 696 -9.06 14.32 -9.53
N PHE A 697 -9.04 13.31 -10.41
CA PHE A 697 -9.17 11.91 -10.03
C PHE A 697 -8.17 11.04 -10.80
N LYS A 698 -7.64 10.03 -10.11
CA LYS A 698 -6.94 8.89 -10.68
C LYS A 698 -7.45 7.63 -10.00
N LEU A 699 -8.44 6.99 -10.62
CA LEU A 699 -9.15 5.85 -10.05
C LEU A 699 -8.41 4.55 -10.36
N SER A 700 -8.43 3.58 -9.45
CA SER A 700 -7.84 2.26 -9.69
C SER A 700 -8.74 1.40 -10.59
N SER A 701 -8.13 0.52 -11.38
CA SER A 701 -8.82 -0.50 -12.17
C SER A 701 -9.42 -1.60 -11.31
N VAL A 702 -9.04 -1.70 -10.03
CA VAL A 702 -9.53 -2.72 -9.11
C VAL A 702 -10.32 -2.07 -7.99
N LEU A 703 -11.59 -2.46 -7.81
CA LEU A 703 -12.50 -1.90 -6.80
C LEU A 703 -11.97 -2.00 -5.34
N THR A 704 -11.06 -2.93 -5.07
CA THR A 704 -10.46 -3.16 -3.75
C THR A 704 -9.17 -2.37 -3.51
N ASP A 705 -8.71 -1.61 -4.49
CA ASP A 705 -7.47 -0.85 -4.47
C ASP A 705 -7.74 0.65 -4.27
N ILE A 706 -6.69 1.44 -3.99
CA ILE A 706 -6.81 2.85 -3.61
C ILE A 706 -7.00 3.73 -4.86
N ASP A 707 -8.05 4.55 -4.86
CA ASP A 707 -8.17 5.68 -5.77
C ASP A 707 -7.49 6.92 -5.18
N TYR A 708 -7.00 7.80 -6.04
CA TYR A 708 -6.47 9.10 -5.66
C TYR A 708 -7.36 10.24 -6.19
N TYR A 709 -7.52 11.28 -5.38
CA TYR A 709 -8.28 12.48 -5.72
C TYR A 709 -7.75 13.70 -4.97
N ASP A 710 -7.96 14.87 -5.56
CA ASP A 710 -7.55 16.14 -5.00
C ASP A 710 -8.35 17.32 -5.60
N VAL A 711 -8.47 18.39 -4.83
CA VAL A 711 -8.95 19.70 -5.31
C VAL A 711 -7.73 20.49 -5.75
N SER A 712 -7.69 20.96 -7.00
CA SER A 712 -6.51 21.60 -7.59
C SER A 712 -6.79 23.01 -8.07
N PHE A 713 -5.92 23.93 -7.65
CA PHE A 713 -5.89 25.36 -8.00
C PHE A 713 -4.61 25.76 -8.76
N VAL A 714 -3.84 24.78 -9.26
CA VAL A 714 -2.57 25.00 -10.00
C VAL A 714 -2.79 25.94 -11.19
N ASP A 715 -3.88 25.73 -11.91
CA ASP A 715 -4.26 26.49 -13.09
C ASP A 715 -5.13 27.72 -12.78
N GLY A 716 -5.44 27.97 -11.51
CA GLY A 716 -6.33 29.04 -11.05
C GLY A 716 -7.56 28.52 -10.31
N TYR A 717 -8.46 29.42 -9.91
CA TYR A 717 -9.66 29.06 -9.13
C TYR A 717 -10.80 30.04 -9.33
N ASN A 718 -12.04 29.57 -9.15
CA ASN A 718 -13.24 30.40 -9.32
C ASN A 718 -14.41 30.05 -8.39
N TYR A 719 -14.51 28.81 -7.91
CA TYR A 719 -15.59 28.38 -7.01
C TYR A 719 -15.06 27.56 -5.83
N PRO A 720 -15.64 27.71 -4.62
CA PRO A 720 -15.44 26.75 -3.56
C PRO A 720 -15.85 25.34 -4.03
N ILE A 721 -15.05 24.33 -3.70
CA ILE A 721 -15.25 22.96 -4.20
C ILE A 721 -14.87 21.95 -3.12
N ARG A 722 -15.61 20.84 -3.09
CA ARG A 722 -15.37 19.69 -2.18
C ARG A 722 -15.51 18.38 -2.93
N ILE A 723 -14.58 17.46 -2.71
CA ILE A 723 -14.67 16.06 -3.13
C ILE A 723 -14.91 15.21 -1.89
N GLU A 724 -15.96 14.38 -1.91
CA GLU A 724 -16.34 13.52 -0.80
C GLU A 724 -16.44 12.05 -1.25
N PRO A 725 -15.60 11.14 -0.72
CA PRO A 725 -15.67 9.72 -1.03
C PRO A 725 -16.86 9.03 -0.35
N GLN A 726 -17.56 8.15 -1.07
CA GLN A 726 -18.63 7.30 -0.52
C GLN A 726 -18.10 5.88 -0.23
N MET A 727 -17.93 5.60 1.07
CA MET A 727 -17.30 4.38 1.58
C MET A 727 -18.14 3.12 1.43
N ILE A 728 -17.49 1.99 1.15
CA ILE A 728 -18.08 0.65 1.31
C ILE A 728 -17.81 0.16 2.74
N GLN A 729 -18.87 -0.11 3.51
CA GLN A 729 -18.73 -0.65 4.86
C GLN A 729 -17.94 -1.96 4.87
N GLY A 730 -16.85 -2.00 5.65
CA GLY A 730 -16.08 -3.23 5.94
C GLY A 730 -14.77 -3.43 5.16
N LEU A 731 -14.46 -2.60 4.14
CA LEU A 731 -13.22 -2.76 3.35
C LEU A 731 -12.00 -1.99 3.89
N ASP A 732 -12.21 -1.08 4.85
CA ASP A 732 -11.26 0.02 5.12
C ASP A 732 -10.62 0.01 6.51
N GLN A 733 -10.50 -1.17 7.13
CA GLN A 733 -9.94 -1.30 8.48
C GLN A 733 -8.40 -1.27 8.54
N LEU A 734 -7.70 -1.09 7.41
CA LEU A 734 -6.26 -1.38 7.31
C LEU A 734 -5.30 -0.19 7.16
N VAL A 735 -5.77 1.06 7.07
CA VAL A 735 -4.85 2.23 6.98
C VAL A 735 -5.30 3.35 7.92
N LYS A 736 -5.12 3.17 9.23
CA LYS A 736 -5.38 4.23 10.24
C LYS A 736 -4.24 5.22 10.42
N LEU A 737 -3.09 5.03 9.75
CA LEU A 737 -1.91 5.89 9.95
C LEU A 737 -1.87 7.15 9.07
N ASP A 738 -2.58 7.21 7.94
CA ASP A 738 -2.60 8.40 7.08
C ASP A 738 -3.81 9.30 7.40
N LYS A 739 -3.55 10.57 7.71
CA LYS A 739 -4.57 11.57 8.05
C LYS A 739 -5.47 11.92 6.87
N ARG A 740 -5.06 11.63 5.64
CA ARG A 740 -5.80 11.95 4.39
C ARG A 740 -6.56 10.75 3.82
N HIS A 741 -6.45 9.60 4.46
CA HIS A 741 -7.13 8.39 4.01
C HIS A 741 -8.65 8.53 4.16
N CYS A 742 -9.36 8.42 3.03
CA CYS A 742 -10.82 8.51 2.93
C CYS A 742 -11.45 9.73 3.61
N ARG A 743 -10.78 10.88 3.52
CA ARG A 743 -11.32 12.16 3.99
C ARG A 743 -11.74 13.06 2.84
N PRO A 744 -12.73 13.95 3.02
CA PRO A 744 -13.00 14.99 2.04
C PRO A 744 -11.75 15.82 1.75
N SER A 745 -11.55 16.19 0.49
CA SER A 745 -10.62 17.26 0.08
C SER A 745 -11.47 18.47 -0.27
N GLU A 746 -11.31 19.58 0.43
CA GLU A 746 -12.17 20.75 0.27
C GLU A 746 -11.47 22.11 0.38
N CYS A 747 -12.07 23.08 -0.30
CA CYS A 747 -11.81 24.50 -0.12
C CYS A 747 -13.15 25.24 -0.11
N THR A 748 -13.69 25.46 1.09
CA THR A 748 -15.02 26.07 1.31
C THR A 748 -15.00 27.60 1.20
N SER A 749 -13.86 28.24 1.48
CA SER A 749 -13.67 29.68 1.33
C SER A 749 -12.47 29.94 0.43
N LEU A 750 -12.70 30.52 -0.75
CA LEU A 750 -11.63 30.80 -1.70
C LEU A 750 -10.62 31.81 -1.16
N PRO A 751 -9.34 31.70 -1.54
CA PRO A 751 -8.35 32.72 -1.24
C PRO A 751 -8.69 34.05 -1.92
N THR A 752 -8.25 35.16 -1.30
CA THR A 752 -8.42 36.48 -1.90
C THR A 752 -7.54 36.62 -3.14
N CYS A 753 -8.16 36.80 -4.31
CA CYS A 753 -7.44 36.92 -5.56
C CYS A 753 -6.70 38.28 -5.68
N PRO A 754 -5.36 38.28 -5.85
CA PRO A 754 -4.60 39.49 -6.13
C PRO A 754 -5.11 40.24 -7.37
N LEU A 755 -5.13 41.58 -7.32
CA LEU A 755 -5.72 42.41 -8.39
C LEU A 755 -5.12 42.16 -9.78
N ASP A 756 -3.83 41.83 -9.84
CA ASP A 756 -3.09 41.51 -11.06
C ASP A 756 -3.46 40.15 -11.68
N LEU A 757 -4.03 39.25 -10.88
CA LEU A 757 -4.46 37.90 -11.27
C LEU A 757 -5.99 37.79 -11.47
N GLN A 758 -6.73 38.88 -11.29
CA GLN A 758 -8.19 38.85 -11.45
C GLN A 758 -8.58 38.84 -12.93
N SER A 759 -9.36 37.83 -13.32
CA SER A 759 -10.06 37.78 -14.59
C SER A 759 -11.46 38.36 -14.41
N LEU A 760 -11.75 39.47 -15.10
CA LEU A 760 -13.02 40.20 -15.01
C LEU A 760 -13.82 40.08 -16.32
N ASN A 761 -15.15 40.11 -16.24
CA ASN A 761 -16.02 40.16 -17.42
C ASN A 761 -16.09 41.55 -18.06
N GLY A 762 -16.75 41.66 -19.20
CA GLY A 762 -16.96 42.94 -19.92
C GLY A 762 -17.71 44.02 -19.12
N VAL A 763 -18.25 43.68 -17.94
CA VAL A 763 -18.95 44.58 -17.01
C VAL A 763 -18.14 44.79 -15.72
N GLY A 764 -16.90 44.29 -15.64
CA GLY A 764 -16.01 44.41 -14.48
C GLY A 764 -16.32 43.48 -13.31
N LYS A 765 -17.19 42.46 -13.48
CA LYS A 765 -17.47 41.43 -12.46
C LYS A 765 -16.35 40.39 -12.46
N PHE A 766 -15.87 40.00 -11.28
CA PHE A 766 -14.90 38.91 -11.10
C PHE A 766 -15.45 37.56 -11.62
N VAL A 767 -14.63 36.84 -12.38
CA VAL A 767 -14.98 35.54 -12.98
C VAL A 767 -14.09 34.40 -12.48
N ALA A 768 -12.79 34.62 -12.44
CA ALA A 768 -11.81 33.64 -11.97
C ALA A 768 -10.52 34.34 -11.53
N CYS A 769 -9.74 33.66 -10.70
CA CYS A 769 -8.37 34.04 -10.40
C CYS A 769 -7.42 33.20 -11.26
N GLU A 770 -6.58 33.87 -12.04
CA GLU A 770 -5.49 33.24 -12.78
C GLU A 770 -4.40 32.76 -11.83
N SER A 771 -3.71 31.69 -12.19
CA SER A 771 -2.50 31.30 -11.46
C SER A 771 -1.32 32.20 -11.86
N ALA A 772 -0.27 32.19 -11.04
CA ALA A 772 0.96 32.90 -11.38
C ALA A 772 1.58 32.36 -12.68
N CYS A 773 1.45 31.06 -12.94
CA CYS A 773 1.89 30.47 -14.21
C CYS A 773 1.12 31.07 -15.39
N SER A 774 -0.21 31.06 -15.34
CA SER A 774 -1.07 31.62 -16.39
C SER A 774 -0.77 33.08 -16.69
N LYS A 775 -0.47 33.86 -15.64
CA LYS A 775 -0.27 35.30 -15.79
C LYS A 775 1.10 35.67 -16.35
N TYR A 776 2.14 35.08 -15.78
CA TYR A 776 3.51 35.52 -15.99
C TYR A 776 4.23 34.65 -17.03
N GLY A 777 3.83 33.39 -17.21
CA GLY A 777 4.47 32.44 -18.12
C GLY A 777 5.92 32.10 -17.77
N ASP A 778 6.40 32.49 -16.59
CA ASP A 778 7.76 32.20 -16.15
C ASP A 778 7.89 30.73 -15.74
N ASP A 779 8.98 30.10 -16.17
CA ASP A 779 9.30 28.70 -15.87
C ASP A 779 9.23 28.36 -14.37
N LYS A 780 9.60 29.31 -13.51
CA LYS A 780 9.54 29.18 -12.05
C LYS A 780 8.11 29.06 -11.51
N TYR A 781 7.15 29.74 -12.12
CA TYR A 781 5.74 29.69 -11.70
C TYR A 781 5.01 28.51 -12.35
N CYS A 782 5.40 28.14 -13.57
CA CYS A 782 4.82 27.03 -14.32
C CYS A 782 5.42 25.67 -14.01
N CYS A 783 6.49 25.62 -13.20
CA CYS A 783 7.27 24.41 -12.97
C CYS A 783 7.73 23.75 -14.28
N THR A 784 8.28 24.55 -15.20
CA THR A 784 8.77 24.11 -16.51
C THR A 784 10.26 24.40 -16.67
N GLY A 785 10.89 23.89 -17.72
CA GLY A 785 12.31 24.12 -18.00
C GLY A 785 13.22 23.68 -16.85
N ALA A 786 14.01 24.61 -16.31
CA ALA A 786 14.91 24.36 -15.17
C ALA A 786 14.18 24.17 -13.82
N PHE A 787 12.87 24.41 -13.77
CA PHE A 787 12.02 24.28 -12.58
C PHE A 787 11.03 23.11 -12.70
N ASN A 788 11.30 22.10 -13.54
CA ASN A 788 10.37 21.00 -13.82
C ASN A 788 10.52 19.77 -12.89
N THR A 789 11.17 19.92 -11.74
CA THR A 789 11.32 18.85 -10.74
C THR A 789 10.79 19.29 -9.38
N ALA A 790 10.41 18.34 -8.53
CA ALA A 790 9.91 18.63 -7.18
C ALA A 790 10.92 19.43 -6.32
N ASN A 791 12.22 19.26 -6.55
CA ASN A 791 13.29 19.99 -5.86
C ASN A 791 13.46 21.43 -6.36
N THR A 792 13.18 21.68 -7.64
CA THR A 792 13.40 22.99 -8.26
C THR A 792 12.14 23.87 -8.22
N CYS A 793 10.95 23.29 -8.41
CA CYS A 793 9.69 24.01 -8.22
C CYS A 793 9.22 23.94 -6.76
N THR A 794 9.51 24.98 -6.01
CA THR A 794 9.10 25.10 -4.60
C THR A 794 7.89 26.01 -4.44
N SER A 795 7.15 25.85 -3.33
CA SER A 795 5.96 26.65 -3.01
C SER A 795 6.28 28.15 -3.01
N ASN A 796 5.82 28.85 -4.05
CA ASN A 796 6.00 30.29 -4.21
C ASN A 796 5.01 31.10 -3.34
N HIS A 797 5.17 32.42 -3.28
CA HIS A 797 4.34 33.27 -2.41
C HIS A 797 2.84 33.29 -2.77
N TYR A 798 2.47 32.96 -4.02
CA TYR A 798 1.07 32.79 -4.42
C TYR A 798 0.51 31.44 -3.92
N ALA A 799 1.26 30.35 -4.11
CA ALA A 799 0.91 29.03 -3.61
C ALA A 799 0.78 29.00 -2.07
N GLN A 800 1.69 29.68 -1.36
CA GLN A 800 1.62 29.81 0.11
C GLN A 800 0.34 30.54 0.58
N LYS A 801 -0.13 31.54 -0.16
CA LYS A 801 -1.41 32.23 0.15
C LYS A 801 -2.62 31.34 -0.09
N ILE A 802 -2.59 30.53 -1.15
CA ILE A 802 -3.62 29.51 -1.40
C ILE A 802 -3.64 28.53 -0.24
N LYS A 803 -2.48 27.98 0.15
CA LYS A 803 -2.35 27.03 1.26
C LYS A 803 -2.75 27.58 2.62
N ALA A 804 -2.54 28.86 2.88
CA ALA A 804 -2.96 29.50 4.13
C ALA A 804 -4.49 29.49 4.28
N GLN A 805 -5.24 29.61 3.18
CA GLN A 805 -6.70 29.62 3.20
C GLN A 805 -7.31 28.23 2.98
N CYS A 806 -6.73 27.44 2.07
CA CYS A 806 -7.16 26.10 1.71
C CYS A 806 -5.99 25.13 1.82
N PRO A 807 -5.70 24.62 3.04
CA PRO A 807 -4.56 23.73 3.28
C PRO A 807 -4.61 22.42 2.49
N GLU A 808 -5.81 21.98 2.12
CA GLU A 808 -6.08 20.70 1.44
C GLU A 808 -5.99 20.79 -0.09
N ALA A 809 -6.00 22.00 -0.65
CA ALA A 809 -6.00 22.20 -2.11
C ALA A 809 -4.58 22.12 -2.69
N TYR A 810 -4.46 21.45 -3.83
CA TYR A 810 -3.25 21.34 -4.63
C TYR A 810 -2.90 22.71 -5.24
N SER A 811 -1.74 23.25 -4.87
CA SER A 811 -1.43 24.68 -5.08
C SER A 811 -0.35 24.96 -6.14
N TYR A 812 0.47 23.97 -6.49
CA TYR A 812 1.50 24.00 -7.53
C TYR A 812 1.86 22.56 -7.93
N ALA A 813 2.49 22.33 -9.09
CA ALA A 813 2.61 21.02 -9.76
C ALA A 813 3.28 19.85 -8.98
N PHE A 814 3.90 20.10 -7.81
CA PHE A 814 4.57 19.07 -7.00
C PHE A 814 4.11 19.11 -5.53
N ASP A 815 2.84 19.43 -5.30
CA ASP A 815 2.21 19.56 -3.98
C ASP A 815 1.59 18.22 -3.48
N ASP A 816 2.07 17.09 -3.99
CA ASP A 816 1.52 15.76 -3.71
C ASP A 816 1.54 15.41 -2.21
N ALA A 817 2.63 15.79 -1.55
CA ALA A 817 2.88 15.46 -0.15
C ALA A 817 1.85 16.07 0.80
N THR A 818 1.12 17.12 0.41
CA THR A 818 0.13 17.78 1.27
C THR A 818 -1.31 17.73 0.74
N SER A 819 -1.51 17.49 -0.56
CA SER A 819 -2.80 17.75 -1.22
C SER A 819 -3.47 16.54 -1.86
N VAL A 820 -2.78 15.40 -1.98
CA VAL A 820 -3.35 14.19 -2.59
C VAL A 820 -3.99 13.30 -1.52
N TYR A 821 -5.25 12.92 -1.74
CA TYR A 821 -6.04 12.07 -0.85
C TYR A 821 -6.23 10.70 -1.49
N GLY A 822 -6.26 9.65 -0.66
CA GLY A 822 -6.41 8.26 -1.09
C GLY A 822 -7.66 7.63 -0.49
N CYS A 823 -8.47 6.90 -1.27
CA CYS A 823 -9.61 6.18 -0.72
C CYS A 823 -10.06 4.94 -1.51
N LYS A 824 -10.64 3.97 -0.80
CA LYS A 824 -11.38 2.83 -1.37
C LYS A 824 -12.88 3.12 -1.37
N ALA A 825 -13.34 3.90 -2.35
CA ALA A 825 -14.74 4.34 -2.43
C ALA A 825 -15.52 3.62 -3.55
N ALA A 826 -16.83 3.44 -3.34
CA ALA A 826 -17.74 2.95 -4.39
C ALA A 826 -18.15 4.07 -5.37
N ALA A 827 -18.22 5.30 -4.86
CA ALA A 827 -18.66 6.47 -5.59
C ALA A 827 -18.05 7.73 -4.97
N TYR A 828 -18.08 8.84 -5.71
CA TYR A 828 -17.63 10.14 -5.24
C TYR A 828 -18.73 11.17 -5.39
N ARG A 829 -18.70 12.19 -4.54
CA ARG A 829 -19.57 13.36 -4.63
C ARG A 829 -18.72 14.62 -4.77
N VAL A 830 -18.92 15.36 -5.85
CA VAL A 830 -18.25 16.65 -6.11
C VAL A 830 -19.27 17.76 -5.89
N VAL A 831 -18.98 18.68 -4.99
CA VAL A 831 -19.90 19.75 -4.61
C VAL A 831 -19.27 21.10 -4.91
N PHE A 832 -19.95 21.91 -5.71
CA PHE A 832 -19.59 23.31 -5.96
C PHE A 832 -20.39 24.22 -5.03
N CYS A 833 -19.72 25.18 -4.40
CA CYS A 833 -20.22 26.00 -3.29
C CYS A 833 -20.75 25.17 -2.11
N PRO A 834 -19.93 24.25 -1.53
CA PRO A 834 -20.32 23.40 -0.41
C PRO A 834 -20.70 24.13 0.88
#